data_AF-A0A524EWG6-F1
#
_entry.id   AF-A0A524EWG6-F1
#
_cell.length_a   1.000
_cell.length_b   1.000
_cell.length_c   1.000
_cell.angle_alpha   90.00
_cell.angle_beta   90.00
_cell.angle_gamma   90.00
#
_symmetry.space_group_name_H-M   'P 1'
#
loop_
_entity.id
_entity.type
_entity.pdbx_description
1 polymer ?
#
loop_
_entity_poly.entity_id
_entity_poly.type
_entity_poly.pdbx_seq_one_letter_code
_entity_poly.pdbx_strand_id
1 'polypeptide(L)'
;MVKRRMISGIKRKTTAIESAKRYFKTINALISHLKREKDRKKIFELINTTTTLDKLFIATAAVHLYHNKGIKVSDAFETNKFTYEATKNLEFKEKKILMEEIEMLLEDSFLQEIDMLSQLISIENLFLSLLIEKRIAKLQEDEYLKKKKEIENKIENLIIHIISNNPSFYFYDFIGDLMGYSNILKEEILEESSAFKAISVSLEKKLNMEEKEDLFLEVSALNRLIQKIQQEFEFGSYKELQMEAMPVRMIKRKIFEYEFEKFPISIEGLIVFQKANNLKHKIIDYIRQALHQKIEFDSFEQNIKLLIRKELINQLKTHPNDFLYYLQCLSESTFDEVIYNMNRRGIHDILQTLYVDENLVKEVKKKMLRYNIKKQDLLFLNDKKKDILYSAKQVLCNVEIPLIKKIVGNYENFTEYGLNKLIYRDEPEFINLWKILEDKLGCSINDIREFARKKQIIDKTFFQDMNLSNYSQIIFILNFDEIFENIVTDIYFYNLSKIFRQLSRIIELYHKITNDKSLINEAIKKMEGTLENEDWVNVKLEELIIKRIMKRQNELVTIFNAKNQVFLVNGFILSRFISTALKDCINELRNKPSLIYEGIKNLTLKADLISPISYCIAFDLIKRLEIFEESRKSSVIQVIKEKEKKKEQKMSALVEIQQESTLNWIERRITSSLMGITRKGINPNRFYWQDKDTKTCADNIKLHSEKDNEFFNGFIDYFRFAIDKIQELVPDKLFFENNEINNTIQSIINPILGERLGHPPNSDEITKMLDGDRFKISIQIAKKIGKILDDALYYKFKFK
;
A
#
# COMPACT_ATOMS: atom_id res chain seq x y z
N MET A 1 45.68 1.48 -7.32
CA MET A 1 44.25 1.83 -7.13
C MET A 1 44.15 3.10 -6.30
N VAL A 2 43.69 4.21 -6.91
CA VAL A 2 43.56 5.52 -6.24
C VAL A 2 42.31 5.51 -5.36
N LYS A 3 42.46 5.69 -4.04
CA LYS A 3 41.38 5.88 -3.07
C LYS A 3 40.59 7.15 -3.42
N ARG A 4 39.41 7.00 -4.03
CA ARG A 4 38.43 8.09 -4.13
C ARG A 4 37.90 8.40 -2.73
N ARG A 5 38.17 9.60 -2.23
CA ARG A 5 37.57 10.15 -1.00
C ARG A 5 36.05 10.18 -1.17
N MET A 6 35.35 9.31 -0.44
CA MET A 6 33.90 9.39 -0.28
C MET A 6 33.56 10.59 0.60
N ILE A 7 32.73 11.50 0.08
CA ILE A 7 32.20 12.63 0.83
C ILE A 7 31.14 12.09 1.80
N SER A 8 31.40 12.19 3.09
CA SER A 8 30.46 11.81 4.15
C SER A 8 29.35 12.86 4.27
N GLY A 9 28.18 12.56 3.70
CA GLY A 9 26.95 13.30 3.97
C GLY A 9 26.54 13.18 5.46
N ILE A 10 25.91 14.23 5.98
CA ILE A 10 25.47 14.35 7.38
C ILE A 10 24.48 13.23 7.73
N LYS A 11 24.86 12.36 8.69
CA LYS A 11 24.09 11.22 9.20
C LYS A 11 22.81 11.68 9.94
N ARG A 12 21.63 11.55 9.32
CA ARG A 12 20.34 11.39 10.02
C ARG A 12 20.02 9.90 10.24
N LYS A 13 21.01 9.11 10.70
CA LYS A 13 21.05 7.64 10.50
C LYS A 13 20.00 6.84 11.29
N THR A 14 19.74 7.13 12.55
CA THR A 14 18.98 6.19 13.41
C THR A 14 17.48 6.15 13.10
N THR A 15 16.83 7.31 12.95
CA THR A 15 15.38 7.38 12.67
C THR A 15 15.02 6.95 11.25
N ALA A 16 15.91 7.15 10.28
CA ALA A 16 15.73 6.69 8.90
C ALA A 16 15.95 5.18 8.75
N ILE A 17 16.91 4.60 9.48
CA ILE A 17 17.09 3.14 9.54
C ILE A 17 15.92 2.48 10.28
N GLU A 18 15.40 3.08 11.36
CA GLU A 18 14.20 2.58 12.05
C GLU A 18 12.93 2.63 11.18
N SER A 19 12.73 3.73 10.43
CA SER A 19 11.62 3.83 9.51
C SER A 19 11.79 2.86 8.33
N ALA A 20 13.02 2.64 7.85
CA ALA A 20 13.30 1.66 6.82
C ALA A 20 13.10 0.20 7.31
N LYS A 21 13.55 -0.13 8.54
CA LYS A 21 13.28 -1.41 9.21
C LYS A 21 11.77 -1.69 9.32
N ARG A 22 10.92 -0.65 9.46
CA ARG A 22 9.46 -0.78 9.65
C ARG A 22 8.63 -0.77 8.36
N TYR A 23 9.01 0.00 7.34
CA TYR A 23 8.16 0.27 6.18
C TYR A 23 8.57 -0.45 4.88
N PHE A 24 9.83 -0.89 4.72
CA PHE A 24 10.30 -1.46 3.45
C PHE A 24 10.47 -2.98 3.43
N LYS A 25 10.24 -3.69 4.55
CA LYS A 25 10.29 -5.15 4.57
C LYS A 25 8.96 -5.75 4.13
N THR A 26 8.98 -6.55 3.06
CA THR A 26 7.81 -7.30 2.55
C THR A 26 7.12 -8.11 3.64
N ILE A 27 7.91 -8.77 4.51
CA ILE A 27 7.43 -9.50 5.69
C ILE A 27 6.60 -8.60 6.63
N ASN A 28 7.08 -7.39 6.94
CA ASN A 28 6.38 -6.46 7.82
C ASN A 28 5.08 -5.92 7.18
N ALA A 29 5.04 -5.79 5.85
CA ALA A 29 3.84 -5.41 5.13
C ALA A 29 2.76 -6.50 5.23
N LEU A 30 3.12 -7.78 5.08
CA LEU A 30 2.23 -8.92 5.28
C LEU A 30 1.69 -8.97 6.71
N ILE A 31 2.57 -8.82 7.70
CA ILE A 31 2.19 -8.77 9.12
C ILE A 31 1.24 -7.60 9.40
N SER A 32 1.47 -6.43 8.78
CA SER A 32 0.61 -5.26 8.93
C SER A 32 -0.82 -5.54 8.43
N HIS A 33 -0.98 -6.27 7.33
CA HIS A 33 -2.29 -6.70 6.85
C HIS A 33 -2.98 -7.64 7.83
N LEU A 34 -2.23 -8.56 8.45
CA LEU A 34 -2.75 -9.40 9.53
C LEU A 34 -3.05 -8.58 10.80
N LYS A 35 -2.42 -7.44 11.07
CA LYS A 35 -2.74 -6.58 12.23
C LYS A 35 -4.00 -5.73 12.03
N ARG A 36 -4.32 -5.34 10.79
CA ARG A 36 -5.39 -4.37 10.50
C ARG A 36 -6.73 -5.06 10.25
N GLU A 37 -7.75 -4.72 11.04
CA GLU A 37 -9.11 -5.27 10.88
C GLU A 37 -9.71 -5.07 9.48
N LYS A 38 -9.46 -3.92 8.84
CA LYS A 38 -9.98 -3.64 7.49
C LYS A 38 -9.40 -4.59 6.44
N ASP A 39 -8.12 -4.93 6.57
CA ASP A 39 -7.43 -5.83 5.65
C ASP A 39 -7.82 -7.28 5.94
N ARG A 40 -7.99 -7.66 7.22
CA ARG A 40 -8.56 -8.96 7.62
C ARG A 40 -9.91 -9.21 6.96
N LYS A 41 -10.82 -8.22 6.95
CA LYS A 41 -12.13 -8.36 6.28
C LYS A 41 -11.99 -8.70 4.80
N LYS A 42 -11.09 -8.05 4.08
CA LYS A 42 -10.82 -8.34 2.65
C LYS A 42 -10.23 -9.73 2.44
N ILE A 43 -9.42 -10.22 3.38
CA ILE A 43 -8.86 -11.58 3.35
C ILE A 43 -9.97 -12.61 3.60
N PHE A 44 -10.84 -12.36 4.59
CA PHE A 44 -11.98 -13.22 4.89
C PHE A 44 -13.13 -13.14 3.86
N GLU A 45 -13.15 -12.12 3.01
CA GLU A 45 -14.00 -12.13 1.83
C GLU A 45 -13.54 -13.18 0.80
N LEU A 46 -12.23 -13.42 0.69
CA LEU A 46 -11.67 -14.45 -0.20
C LEU A 46 -11.76 -15.86 0.39
N ILE A 47 -11.67 -15.95 1.72
CA ILE A 47 -11.55 -17.19 2.46
C ILE A 47 -12.55 -17.17 3.61
N ASN A 48 -13.34 -18.23 3.80
CA ASN A 48 -14.23 -18.34 4.96
C ASN A 48 -13.49 -18.16 6.29
N THR A 49 -14.17 -17.70 7.34
CA THR A 49 -13.56 -17.44 8.66
C THR A 49 -12.88 -18.67 9.29
N THR A 50 -13.31 -19.88 8.91
CA THR A 50 -12.72 -21.15 9.33
C THR A 50 -11.88 -21.78 8.21
N THR A 51 -10.56 -21.66 8.28
CA THR A 51 -9.64 -22.23 7.29
C THR A 51 -8.29 -22.64 7.87
N THR A 52 -7.48 -23.32 7.05
CA THR A 52 -6.08 -23.61 7.38
C THR A 52 -5.25 -22.33 7.36
N LEU A 53 -4.19 -22.31 8.16
CA LEU A 53 -3.31 -21.16 8.29
C LEU A 53 -2.53 -20.88 6.98
N ASP A 54 -2.17 -21.92 6.22
CA ASP A 54 -1.53 -21.79 4.90
C ASP A 54 -2.35 -20.93 3.95
N LYS A 55 -3.65 -21.24 3.84
CA LYS A 55 -4.55 -20.53 2.93
C LYS A 55 -4.72 -19.07 3.36
N LEU A 56 -4.76 -18.80 4.66
CA LEU A 56 -4.81 -17.43 5.18
C LEU A 56 -3.56 -16.63 4.76
N PHE A 57 -2.37 -17.22 4.87
CA PHE A 57 -1.12 -16.56 4.47
C PHE A 57 -1.06 -16.31 2.96
N ILE A 58 -1.47 -17.30 2.16
CA ILE A 58 -1.53 -17.18 0.69
C ILE A 58 -2.53 -16.10 0.27
N ALA A 59 -3.72 -16.04 0.88
CA ALA A 59 -4.67 -14.96 0.57
C ALA A 59 -4.18 -13.59 1.02
N THR A 60 -3.47 -13.51 2.16
CA THR A 60 -2.85 -12.25 2.60
C THR A 60 -1.87 -11.74 1.54
N ALA A 61 -1.06 -12.64 0.98
CA ALA A 61 -0.15 -12.32 -0.12
C ALA A 61 -0.90 -11.93 -1.40
N ALA A 62 -1.95 -12.66 -1.80
CA ALA A 62 -2.75 -12.33 -2.98
C ALA A 62 -3.42 -10.94 -2.86
N VAL A 63 -3.98 -10.60 -1.70
CA VAL A 63 -4.53 -9.27 -1.41
C VAL A 63 -3.45 -8.20 -1.49
N HIS A 64 -2.25 -8.47 -0.93
CA HIS A 64 -1.13 -7.54 -0.98
C HIS A 64 -0.66 -7.27 -2.42
N LEU A 65 -0.50 -8.33 -3.24
CA LEU A 65 -0.10 -8.20 -4.64
C LEU A 65 -1.13 -7.39 -5.45
N TYR A 66 -2.42 -7.63 -5.21
CA TYR A 66 -3.49 -6.93 -5.93
C TYR A 66 -3.63 -5.46 -5.51
N HIS A 67 -3.89 -5.21 -4.22
CA HIS A 67 -4.26 -3.87 -3.72
C HIS A 67 -3.06 -2.94 -3.58
N ASN A 68 -1.92 -3.45 -3.10
CA ASN A 68 -0.77 -2.62 -2.77
C ASN A 68 0.27 -2.56 -3.88
N LYS A 69 0.49 -3.68 -4.59
CA LYS A 69 1.46 -3.76 -5.68
C LYS A 69 0.84 -3.59 -7.07
N GLY A 70 -0.49 -3.63 -7.18
CA GLY A 70 -1.21 -3.38 -8.43
C GLY A 70 -1.05 -4.48 -9.48
N ILE A 71 -0.74 -5.71 -9.07
CA ILE A 71 -0.54 -6.83 -9.99
C ILE A 71 -1.90 -7.37 -10.44
N LYS A 72 -2.10 -7.40 -11.75
CA LYS A 72 -3.32 -7.89 -12.40
C LYS A 72 -3.01 -9.11 -13.26
N VAL A 73 -4.00 -9.99 -13.37
CA VAL A 73 -3.88 -11.30 -14.03
C VAL A 73 -4.93 -11.47 -15.13
N SER A 74 -5.82 -10.49 -15.29
CA SER A 74 -6.75 -10.41 -16.41
C SER A 74 -6.78 -8.99 -16.97
N ASP A 75 -6.79 -8.87 -18.30
CA ASP A 75 -6.95 -7.58 -18.93
C ASP A 75 -8.42 -7.13 -18.82
N ALA A 76 -8.63 -6.00 -18.15
CA ALA A 76 -9.97 -5.41 -17.99
C ALA A 76 -10.67 -5.15 -19.34
N PHE A 77 -9.91 -5.02 -20.43
CA PHE A 77 -10.39 -4.82 -21.79
C PHE A 77 -11.19 -6.01 -22.34
N GLU A 78 -10.93 -7.24 -21.90
CA GLU A 78 -11.65 -8.43 -22.40
C GLU A 78 -13.10 -8.50 -21.92
N THR A 79 -13.44 -7.80 -20.84
CA THR A 79 -14.71 -8.06 -20.13
C THR A 79 -15.87 -7.17 -20.52
N ASN A 80 -15.64 -6.07 -21.26
CA ASN A 80 -16.65 -5.16 -21.83
C ASN A 80 -17.85 -4.77 -20.91
N LYS A 81 -17.73 -4.96 -19.59
CA LYS A 81 -18.81 -4.80 -18.61
C LYS A 81 -18.33 -3.88 -17.48
N PHE A 82 -18.63 -2.60 -17.61
CA PHE A 82 -18.29 -1.56 -16.63
C PHE A 82 -19.29 -1.45 -15.46
N THR A 83 -20.05 -2.52 -15.13
CA THR A 83 -20.94 -2.48 -13.96
C THR A 83 -20.14 -2.71 -12.68
N TYR A 84 -20.56 -2.07 -11.58
CA TYR A 84 -19.90 -2.21 -10.27
C TYR A 84 -19.78 -3.68 -9.83
N GLU A 85 -20.84 -4.47 -10.00
CA GLU A 85 -20.85 -5.90 -9.69
C GLU A 85 -19.88 -6.71 -10.57
N ALA A 86 -19.75 -6.37 -11.86
CA ALA A 86 -18.78 -7.01 -12.73
C ALA A 86 -17.34 -6.70 -12.28
N THR A 87 -17.05 -5.45 -11.89
CA THR A 87 -15.72 -5.08 -11.38
C THR A 87 -15.37 -5.79 -10.07
N LYS A 88 -16.33 -5.93 -9.15
CA LYS A 88 -16.13 -6.65 -7.88
C LYS A 88 -15.91 -8.15 -8.12
N ASN A 89 -16.67 -8.75 -9.05
CA ASN A 89 -16.51 -10.15 -9.43
C ASN A 89 -15.19 -10.42 -10.15
N LEU A 90 -14.70 -9.48 -10.97
CA LEU A 90 -13.39 -9.56 -11.59
C LEU A 90 -12.28 -9.47 -10.55
N GLU A 91 -12.34 -8.49 -9.66
CA GLU A 91 -11.40 -8.36 -8.54
C GLU A 91 -11.32 -9.65 -7.72
N PHE A 92 -12.47 -10.26 -7.41
CA PHE A 92 -12.53 -11.52 -6.68
C PHE A 92 -11.88 -12.68 -7.47
N LYS A 93 -12.16 -12.78 -8.77
CA LYS A 93 -11.54 -13.78 -9.65
C LYS A 93 -10.02 -13.60 -9.77
N GLU A 94 -9.55 -12.38 -9.96
CA GLU A 94 -8.11 -12.08 -10.08
C GLU A 94 -7.35 -12.45 -8.80
N LYS A 95 -7.89 -12.10 -7.63
CA LYS A 95 -7.31 -12.50 -6.35
C LYS A 95 -7.29 -14.01 -6.16
N LYS A 96 -8.34 -14.71 -6.63
CA LYS A 96 -8.39 -16.18 -6.56
C LYS A 96 -7.35 -16.82 -7.47
N ILE A 97 -7.14 -16.30 -8.68
CA ILE A 97 -6.09 -16.77 -9.58
C ILE A 97 -4.71 -16.52 -8.95
N LEU A 98 -4.45 -15.33 -8.40
CA LEU A 98 -3.20 -15.03 -7.68
C LEU A 98 -2.98 -15.99 -6.50
N MET A 99 -4.05 -16.33 -5.76
CA MET A 99 -3.99 -17.30 -4.67
C MET A 99 -3.55 -18.68 -5.18
N GLU A 100 -4.14 -19.18 -6.28
CA GLU A 100 -3.74 -20.45 -6.90
C GLU A 100 -2.30 -20.42 -7.46
N GLU A 101 -1.87 -19.29 -8.02
CA GLU A 101 -0.48 -19.10 -8.49
C GLU A 101 0.51 -19.20 -7.34
N ILE A 102 0.24 -18.50 -6.23
CA ILE A 102 1.11 -18.52 -5.05
C ILE A 102 1.12 -19.91 -4.40
N GLU A 103 -0.04 -20.57 -4.30
CA GLU A 103 -0.16 -21.94 -3.76
C GLU A 103 0.69 -22.93 -4.56
N MET A 104 0.66 -22.84 -5.90
CA MET A 104 1.48 -23.67 -6.78
C MET A 104 2.98 -23.39 -6.64
N LEU A 105 3.39 -22.16 -6.32
CA LEU A 105 4.81 -21.79 -6.18
C LEU A 105 5.39 -22.11 -4.79
N LEU A 106 4.55 -22.19 -3.76
CA LEU A 106 4.98 -22.49 -2.39
C LEU A 106 5.06 -24.00 -2.13
N GLU A 107 4.14 -24.79 -2.69
CA GLU A 107 4.03 -26.22 -2.38
C GLU A 107 4.04 -26.46 -0.85
N ASP A 108 4.99 -27.23 -0.32
CA ASP A 108 5.16 -27.52 1.11
C ASP A 108 6.12 -26.57 1.84
N SER A 109 6.42 -25.39 1.28
CA SER A 109 7.46 -24.50 1.79
C SER A 109 7.25 -24.04 3.24
N PHE A 110 6.00 -23.83 3.67
CA PHE A 110 5.70 -23.40 5.06
C PHE A 110 6.07 -24.50 6.07
N LEU A 111 5.80 -25.76 5.75
CA LEU A 111 6.17 -26.89 6.60
C LEU A 111 7.69 -27.01 6.68
N GLN A 112 8.38 -26.89 5.54
CA GLN A 112 9.85 -26.93 5.50
C GLN A 112 10.47 -25.77 6.29
N GLU A 113 9.92 -24.55 6.21
CA GLU A 113 10.39 -23.42 7.02
C GLU A 113 10.22 -23.68 8.52
N ILE A 114 9.06 -24.21 8.93
CA ILE A 114 8.79 -24.59 10.33
C ILE A 114 9.74 -25.70 10.80
N ASP A 115 10.01 -26.69 9.96
CA ASP A 115 10.96 -27.76 10.28
C ASP A 115 12.39 -27.23 10.42
N MET A 116 12.84 -26.36 9.53
CA MET A 116 14.16 -25.72 9.64
C MET A 116 14.27 -24.87 10.91
N LEU A 117 13.23 -24.09 11.25
CA LEU A 117 13.20 -23.29 12.48
C LEU A 117 13.24 -24.17 13.73
N SER A 118 12.48 -25.27 13.74
CA SER A 118 12.51 -26.26 14.82
C SER A 118 13.89 -26.88 14.96
N GLN A 119 14.53 -27.27 13.84
CA GLN A 119 15.89 -27.80 13.85
C GLN A 119 16.92 -26.78 14.37
N LEU A 120 16.84 -25.51 13.96
CA LEU A 120 17.71 -24.44 14.47
C LEU A 120 17.62 -24.33 16.00
N ILE A 121 16.41 -24.23 16.55
CA ILE A 121 16.20 -24.11 18.00
C ILE A 121 16.68 -25.39 18.72
N SER A 122 16.53 -26.56 18.10
CA SER A 122 17.04 -27.82 18.65
C SER A 122 18.57 -27.84 18.75
N ILE A 123 19.28 -27.30 17.73
CA ILE A 123 20.74 -27.19 17.74
C ILE A 123 21.18 -26.19 18.82
N GLU A 124 20.56 -25.02 18.90
CA GLU A 124 20.86 -24.04 19.96
C GLU A 124 20.70 -24.66 21.35
N ASN A 125 19.63 -25.44 21.57
CA ASN A 125 19.40 -26.13 22.83
C ASN A 125 20.48 -27.19 23.14
N LEU A 126 21.05 -27.86 22.13
CA LEU A 126 22.19 -28.77 22.33
C LEU A 126 23.43 -27.99 22.83
N PHE A 127 23.75 -26.85 22.22
CA PHE A 127 24.87 -26.00 22.68
C PHE A 127 24.64 -25.45 24.10
N LEU A 128 23.42 -24.95 24.37
CA LEU A 128 23.04 -24.48 25.70
C LEU A 128 23.19 -25.59 26.75
N SER A 129 22.70 -26.79 26.46
CA SER A 129 22.80 -27.93 27.39
C SER A 129 24.26 -28.30 27.68
N LEU A 130 25.12 -28.35 26.66
CA LEU A 130 26.54 -28.62 26.83
C LEU A 130 27.23 -27.53 27.68
N LEU A 131 26.92 -26.26 27.45
CA LEU A 131 27.49 -25.14 28.20
C LEU A 131 27.03 -25.12 29.67
N ILE A 132 25.75 -25.41 29.92
CA ILE A 132 25.18 -25.51 31.26
C ILE A 132 25.86 -26.64 32.03
N GLU A 133 25.94 -27.84 31.45
CA GLU A 133 26.57 -28.99 32.09
C GLU A 133 28.07 -28.76 32.33
N LYS A 134 28.78 -28.15 31.38
CA LYS A 134 30.20 -27.80 31.56
C LYS A 134 30.40 -26.89 32.78
N ARG A 135 29.55 -25.89 32.94
CA ARG A 135 29.68 -24.86 33.98
C ARG A 135 29.12 -25.30 35.34
N ILE A 136 28.05 -26.09 35.38
CA ILE A 136 27.42 -26.59 36.62
C ILE A 136 28.11 -27.86 37.12
N ALA A 137 28.25 -28.87 36.27
CA ALA A 137 28.69 -30.20 36.67
C ALA A 137 30.20 -30.38 36.68
N LYS A 138 30.98 -29.36 36.24
CA LYS A 138 32.43 -29.43 36.04
C LYS A 138 32.83 -30.72 35.30
N LEU A 139 32.17 -30.98 34.16
CA LEU A 139 32.41 -32.15 33.31
C LEU A 139 33.92 -32.38 33.14
N GLN A 140 34.36 -33.63 33.31
CA GLN A 140 35.73 -34.02 32.99
C GLN A 140 35.99 -33.77 31.49
N GLU A 141 37.24 -33.43 31.15
CA GLU A 141 37.59 -33.04 29.77
C GLU A 141 37.23 -34.13 28.74
N ASP A 142 37.39 -35.40 29.09
CA ASP A 142 37.04 -36.53 28.22
C ASP A 142 35.54 -36.66 27.93
N GLU A 143 34.68 -36.42 28.92
CA GLU A 143 33.22 -36.45 28.74
C GLU A 143 32.73 -35.26 27.93
N TYR A 144 33.31 -34.08 28.17
CA TYR A 144 33.04 -32.89 27.37
C TYR A 144 33.43 -33.10 25.90
N LEU A 145 34.60 -33.69 25.64
CA LEU A 145 35.05 -34.00 24.28
C LEU A 145 34.15 -35.03 23.59
N LYS A 146 33.66 -36.04 24.31
CA LYS A 146 32.68 -37.01 23.78
C LYS A 146 31.36 -36.33 23.38
N LYS A 147 30.75 -35.55 24.29
CA LYS A 147 29.50 -34.83 23.99
C LYS A 147 29.67 -33.80 22.88
N LYS A 148 30.81 -33.10 22.83
CA LYS A 148 31.14 -32.19 21.71
C LYS A 148 31.16 -32.94 20.38
N LYS A 149 31.82 -34.11 20.31
CA LYS A 149 31.83 -34.95 19.09
C LYS A 149 30.44 -35.45 18.71
N GLU A 150 29.57 -35.75 19.67
CA GLU A 150 28.18 -36.13 19.40
C GLU A 150 27.40 -34.99 18.76
N ILE A 151 27.56 -33.75 19.25
CA ILE A 151 26.94 -32.56 18.65
C ILE A 151 27.53 -32.31 17.25
N GLU A 152 28.85 -32.47 17.07
CA GLU A 152 29.51 -32.34 15.76
C GLU A 152 28.90 -33.31 14.74
N ASN A 153 28.74 -34.58 15.12
CA ASN A 153 28.14 -35.60 14.25
C ASN A 153 26.66 -35.31 13.95
N LYS A 154 25.90 -34.82 14.93
CA LYS A 154 24.49 -34.44 14.71
C LYS A 154 24.38 -33.29 13.71
N ILE A 155 25.20 -32.25 13.84
CA ILE A 155 25.21 -31.11 12.92
C ILE A 155 25.63 -31.57 11.52
N GLU A 156 26.66 -32.39 11.40
CA GLU A 156 27.10 -32.94 10.12
C GLU A 156 26.00 -33.74 9.42
N ASN A 157 25.34 -34.65 10.14
CA ASN A 157 24.22 -35.42 9.62
C ASN A 157 23.03 -34.54 9.19
N LEU A 158 22.73 -33.49 9.96
CA LEU A 158 21.68 -32.53 9.62
C LEU A 158 22.04 -31.74 8.37
N ILE A 159 23.27 -31.24 8.26
CA ILE A 159 23.74 -30.53 7.06
C ILE A 159 23.62 -31.44 5.84
N ILE A 160 24.09 -32.69 5.92
CA ILE A 160 24.01 -33.66 4.81
C ILE A 160 22.54 -33.94 4.44
N HIS A 161 21.67 -34.09 5.43
CA HIS A 161 20.24 -34.31 5.21
C HIS A 161 19.60 -33.14 4.45
N ILE A 162 19.84 -31.90 4.89
CA ILE A 162 19.34 -30.69 4.23
C ILE A 162 19.89 -30.59 2.81
N ILE A 163 21.19 -30.86 2.63
CA ILE A 163 21.85 -30.83 1.32
C ILE A 163 21.19 -31.79 0.31
N SER A 164 20.76 -32.95 0.81
CA SER A 164 20.23 -34.05 -0.02
C SER A 164 18.74 -33.89 -0.32
N ASN A 165 17.95 -33.46 0.66
CA ASN A 165 16.49 -33.56 0.61
C ASN A 165 15.77 -32.23 0.42
N ASN A 166 16.45 -31.10 0.68
CA ASN A 166 15.82 -29.79 0.63
C ASN A 166 16.33 -28.94 -0.54
N PRO A 167 15.50 -27.99 -1.04
CA PRO A 167 15.95 -26.96 -1.95
C PRO A 167 17.19 -26.20 -1.44
N SER A 168 18.07 -25.80 -2.36
CA SER A 168 19.37 -25.22 -2.00
C SER A 168 19.28 -23.93 -1.18
N PHE A 169 18.23 -23.12 -1.38
CA PHE A 169 18.06 -21.88 -0.61
C PHE A 169 17.81 -22.13 0.88
N TYR A 170 17.18 -23.25 1.26
CA TYR A 170 17.02 -23.61 2.68
C TYR A 170 18.36 -23.93 3.34
N PHE A 171 19.27 -24.59 2.63
CA PHE A 171 20.63 -24.80 3.11
C PHE A 171 21.32 -23.46 3.40
N TYR A 172 21.31 -22.54 2.43
CA TYR A 172 21.96 -21.23 2.62
C TYR A 172 21.34 -20.46 3.78
N ASP A 173 20.01 -20.42 3.89
CA ASP A 173 19.31 -19.76 5.00
C ASP A 173 19.65 -20.36 6.36
N PHE A 174 19.66 -21.69 6.45
CA PHE A 174 19.95 -22.42 7.67
C PHE A 174 21.38 -22.17 8.15
N ILE A 175 22.36 -22.27 7.24
CA ILE A 175 23.76 -21.97 7.54
C ILE A 175 23.95 -20.49 7.86
N GLY A 176 23.29 -19.60 7.12
CA GLY A 176 23.32 -18.16 7.34
C GLY A 176 22.78 -17.75 8.71
N ASP A 177 21.75 -18.43 9.20
CA ASP A 177 21.20 -18.21 10.54
C ASP A 177 22.14 -18.78 11.63
N LEU A 178 22.67 -19.99 11.45
CA LEU A 178 23.63 -20.61 12.39
C LEU A 178 24.96 -19.86 12.51
N MET A 179 25.34 -19.08 11.49
CA MET A 179 26.56 -18.25 11.51
C MET A 179 26.28 -16.76 11.78
N GLY A 180 25.01 -16.37 11.92
CA GLY A 180 24.58 -14.98 12.12
C GLY A 180 24.68 -14.08 10.88
N TYR A 181 25.06 -14.61 9.72
CA TYR A 181 25.23 -13.85 8.48
C TYR A 181 23.92 -13.26 7.95
N SER A 182 22.79 -13.95 8.12
CA SER A 182 21.48 -13.46 7.67
C SER A 182 21.13 -12.08 8.23
N ASN A 183 21.36 -11.87 9.54
CA ASN A 183 21.04 -10.60 10.19
C ASN A 183 22.03 -9.50 9.78
N ILE A 184 23.33 -9.81 9.77
CA ILE A 184 24.39 -8.86 9.38
C ILE A 184 24.16 -8.35 7.96
N LEU A 185 23.94 -9.25 6.99
CA LEU A 185 23.72 -8.88 5.59
C LEU A 185 22.47 -8.01 5.40
N LYS A 186 21.38 -8.31 6.12
CA LYS A 186 20.16 -7.49 6.07
C LYS A 186 20.39 -6.09 6.63
N GLU A 187 21.23 -5.94 7.65
CA GLU A 187 21.59 -4.63 8.20
C GLU A 187 22.51 -3.85 7.26
N GLU A 188 23.50 -4.51 6.66
CA GLU A 188 24.39 -3.92 5.65
C GLU A 188 23.60 -3.36 4.45
N ILE A 189 22.65 -4.12 3.89
CA ILE A 189 21.79 -3.68 2.78
C ILE A 189 20.99 -2.41 3.17
N LEU A 190 20.44 -2.38 4.39
CA LEU A 190 19.67 -1.24 4.89
C LEU A 190 20.56 -0.01 5.17
N GLU A 191 21.79 -0.22 5.62
CA GLU A 191 22.75 0.86 5.82
C GLU A 191 23.22 1.47 4.50
N GLU A 192 23.57 0.63 3.51
CA GLU A 192 24.02 1.06 2.19
C GLU A 192 22.94 1.86 1.47
N SER A 193 21.70 1.38 1.46
CA SER A 193 20.56 2.05 0.81
C SER A 193 20.24 3.42 1.42
N SER A 194 20.38 3.56 2.75
CA SER A 194 20.18 4.84 3.45
C SER A 194 21.18 5.94 3.02
N ALA A 195 22.32 5.55 2.45
CA ALA A 195 23.37 6.47 2.03
C ALA A 195 23.20 7.01 0.59
N PHE A 196 22.38 6.38 -0.26
CA PHE A 196 22.26 6.73 -1.68
C PHE A 196 20.96 7.47 -2.03
N LYS A 197 21.05 8.78 -2.35
CA LYS A 197 20.02 9.47 -3.13
C LYS A 197 20.20 9.17 -4.61
N ALA A 198 19.11 8.84 -5.30
CA ALA A 198 19.13 8.59 -6.73
C ALA A 198 19.42 9.90 -7.50
N ILE A 199 20.50 9.90 -8.26
CA ILE A 199 20.74 10.89 -9.34
C ILE A 199 20.04 10.34 -10.59
N SER A 200 19.56 11.19 -11.48
CA SER A 200 19.00 10.75 -12.77
C SER A 200 20.05 9.96 -13.58
N VAL A 201 19.85 8.66 -13.73
CA VAL A 201 20.74 7.75 -14.49
C VAL A 201 20.14 7.49 -15.89
N SER A 202 20.99 7.42 -16.93
CA SER A 202 20.58 7.09 -18.29
C SER A 202 20.00 5.66 -18.40
N LEU A 203 19.12 5.40 -19.37
CA LEU A 203 18.42 4.11 -19.52
C LEU A 203 19.37 2.92 -19.65
N GLU A 204 20.45 3.03 -20.44
CA GLU A 204 21.46 1.97 -20.58
C GLU A 204 22.11 1.60 -19.24
N LYS A 205 22.42 2.61 -18.42
CA LYS A 205 22.95 2.38 -17.08
C LYS A 205 21.88 1.80 -16.15
N LYS A 206 20.61 2.19 -16.28
CA LYS A 206 19.50 1.57 -15.52
C LYS A 206 19.27 0.11 -15.89
N LEU A 207 19.39 -0.27 -17.17
CA LEU A 207 19.27 -1.65 -17.63
C LEU A 207 20.39 -2.53 -17.08
N ASN A 208 21.61 -1.99 -16.99
CA ASN A 208 22.79 -2.65 -16.43
C ASN A 208 22.86 -2.68 -14.90
N MET A 209 22.31 -1.65 -14.23
CA MET A 209 22.32 -1.56 -12.76
C MET A 209 21.30 -2.53 -12.16
N GLU A 210 21.68 -3.15 -11.05
CA GLU A 210 20.71 -3.81 -10.17
C GLU A 210 19.75 -2.77 -9.58
N GLU A 211 18.52 -3.21 -9.37
CA GLU A 211 17.54 -2.40 -8.63
C GLU A 211 18.00 -2.23 -7.18
N LYS A 212 17.43 -1.24 -6.49
CA LYS A 212 17.81 -1.01 -5.10
C LYS A 212 17.45 -2.23 -4.25
N GLU A 213 18.46 -2.78 -3.59
CA GLU A 213 18.35 -4.00 -2.79
C GLU A 213 17.47 -3.84 -1.54
N ASP A 214 17.26 -2.61 -1.06
CA ASP A 214 16.37 -2.30 0.08
C ASP A 214 14.90 -2.58 -0.20
N LEU A 215 14.48 -2.51 -1.48
CA LEU A 215 13.13 -2.83 -1.91
C LEU A 215 12.87 -4.34 -2.00
N PHE A 216 13.93 -5.15 -2.12
CA PHE A 216 13.89 -6.59 -2.36
C PHE A 216 14.77 -7.34 -1.34
N LEU A 217 14.56 -7.03 -0.06
CA LEU A 217 15.48 -7.42 1.00
C LEU A 217 15.67 -8.93 1.12
N GLU A 218 14.62 -9.74 0.99
CA GLU A 218 14.72 -11.20 1.19
C GLU A 218 15.39 -11.89 0.00
N VAL A 219 15.16 -11.41 -1.23
CA VAL A 219 15.85 -11.91 -2.43
C VAL A 219 17.31 -11.48 -2.44
N SER A 220 17.59 -10.20 -2.17
CA SER A 220 18.96 -9.67 -2.15
C SER A 220 19.80 -10.26 -1.02
N ALA A 221 19.22 -10.46 0.17
CA ALA A 221 19.91 -11.12 1.28
C ALA A 221 20.30 -12.56 0.92
N LEU A 222 19.41 -13.34 0.27
CA LEU A 222 19.74 -14.69 -0.19
C LEU A 222 20.88 -14.67 -1.22
N ASN A 223 20.84 -13.78 -2.20
CA ASN A 223 21.88 -13.69 -3.22
C ASN A 223 23.26 -13.35 -2.62
N ARG A 224 23.32 -12.36 -1.71
CA ARG A 224 24.57 -12.02 -1.00
C ARG A 224 25.03 -13.18 -0.10
N LEU A 225 24.11 -13.88 0.53
CA LEU A 225 24.41 -15.03 1.39
C LEU A 225 25.02 -16.19 0.60
N ILE A 226 24.47 -16.50 -0.58
CA ILE A 226 25.01 -17.51 -1.50
C ILE A 226 26.45 -17.14 -1.88
N GLN A 227 26.68 -15.90 -2.33
CA GLN A 227 28.01 -15.45 -2.74
C GLN A 227 29.01 -15.50 -1.57
N LYS A 228 28.60 -15.04 -0.38
CA LYS A 228 29.45 -15.03 0.81
C LYS A 228 29.86 -16.44 1.22
N ILE A 229 28.89 -17.37 1.30
CA ILE A 229 29.15 -18.77 1.68
C ILE A 229 30.03 -19.46 0.63
N GLN A 230 29.76 -19.26 -0.67
CA GLN A 230 30.58 -19.83 -1.74
C GLN A 230 32.03 -19.33 -1.71
N GLN A 231 32.24 -18.03 -1.45
CA GLN A 231 33.57 -17.43 -1.37
C GLN A 231 34.33 -17.86 -0.12
N GLU A 232 33.67 -17.93 1.03
CA GLU A 232 34.30 -18.24 2.32
C GLU A 232 34.70 -19.73 2.44
N PHE A 233 33.93 -20.63 1.82
CA PHE A 233 34.17 -22.07 1.88
C PHE A 233 34.65 -22.68 0.55
N GLU A 234 34.97 -21.83 -0.43
CA GLU A 234 35.64 -22.17 -1.70
C GLU A 234 34.96 -23.29 -2.51
N PHE A 235 33.64 -23.25 -2.67
CA PHE A 235 32.92 -24.17 -3.56
C PHE A 235 32.14 -23.41 -4.65
N GLY A 236 32.20 -23.91 -5.88
CA GLY A 236 31.62 -23.26 -7.05
C GLY A 236 30.11 -23.47 -7.18
N SER A 237 29.60 -24.66 -6.83
CA SER A 237 28.18 -24.98 -6.95
C SER A 237 27.63 -25.83 -5.80
N TYR A 238 26.32 -25.73 -5.57
CA TYR A 238 25.62 -26.59 -4.61
C TYR A 238 25.76 -28.09 -4.93
N LYS A 239 26.00 -28.44 -6.21
CA LYS A 239 26.26 -29.83 -6.62
C LYS A 239 27.64 -30.31 -6.19
N GLU A 240 28.65 -29.44 -6.22
CA GLU A 240 29.98 -29.77 -5.67
C GLU A 240 29.90 -30.02 -4.17
N LEU A 241 29.11 -29.22 -3.46
CA LEU A 241 28.86 -29.40 -2.02
C LEU A 241 28.17 -30.75 -1.69
N GLN A 242 27.41 -31.34 -2.62
CA GLN A 242 26.84 -32.68 -2.47
C GLN A 242 27.89 -33.80 -2.60
N MET A 243 29.02 -33.53 -3.25
CA MET A 243 30.07 -34.52 -3.53
C MET A 243 31.29 -34.38 -2.60
N GLU A 244 31.59 -33.17 -2.14
CA GLU A 244 32.80 -32.86 -1.38
C GLU A 244 32.55 -32.78 0.14
N ALA A 245 33.33 -33.51 0.92
CA ALA A 245 33.23 -33.51 2.38
C ALA A 245 33.98 -32.34 3.06
N MET A 246 34.93 -31.71 2.38
CA MET A 246 35.79 -30.67 2.98
C MET A 246 35.03 -29.36 3.27
N PRO A 247 34.20 -28.81 2.36
CA PRO A 247 33.40 -27.61 2.66
C PRO A 247 32.45 -27.82 3.85
N VAL A 248 31.83 -29.00 3.96
CA VAL A 248 30.94 -29.35 5.08
C VAL A 248 31.68 -29.32 6.43
N ARG A 249 32.93 -29.82 6.46
CA ARG A 249 33.76 -29.77 7.68
C ARG A 249 34.15 -28.35 8.06
N MET A 250 34.46 -27.50 7.09
CA MET A 250 34.79 -26.09 7.34
C MET A 250 33.58 -25.31 7.87
N ILE A 251 32.42 -25.50 7.24
CA ILE A 251 31.13 -24.95 7.68
C ILE A 251 30.85 -25.36 9.12
N LYS A 252 30.96 -26.65 9.44
CA LYS A 252 30.80 -27.17 10.81
C LYS A 252 31.70 -26.44 11.79
N ARG A 253 33.00 -26.33 11.50
CA ARG A 253 33.94 -25.65 12.41
C ARG A 253 33.52 -24.20 12.69
N LYS A 254 33.11 -23.46 11.67
CA LYS A 254 32.68 -22.06 11.83
C LYS A 254 31.37 -21.96 12.64
N ILE A 255 30.41 -22.87 12.44
CA ILE A 255 29.18 -22.93 13.27
C ILE A 255 29.54 -23.06 14.75
N PHE A 256 30.47 -23.97 15.08
CA PHE A 256 30.92 -24.16 16.47
C PHE A 256 31.58 -22.90 17.05
N GLU A 257 32.44 -22.24 16.29
CA GLU A 257 33.10 -21.00 16.73
C GLU A 257 32.05 -19.91 17.03
N TYR A 258 31.05 -19.74 16.17
CA TYR A 258 30.02 -18.71 16.35
C TYR A 258 29.05 -19.01 17.50
N GLU A 259 28.47 -20.21 17.54
CA GLU A 259 27.44 -20.56 18.54
C GLU A 259 28.02 -20.56 19.96
N PHE A 260 29.30 -20.89 20.16
CA PHE A 260 29.93 -20.78 21.48
C PHE A 260 30.14 -19.32 21.94
N GLU A 261 30.31 -18.38 21.03
CA GLU A 261 30.50 -16.95 21.35
C GLU A 261 29.17 -16.21 21.59
N LYS A 262 28.06 -16.74 21.06
CA LYS A 262 26.73 -16.11 21.07
C LYS A 262 26.07 -16.05 22.46
N PHE A 263 26.32 -17.04 23.31
CA PHE A 263 25.56 -17.25 24.55
C PHE A 263 26.13 -16.49 25.76
N PRO A 264 25.29 -16.10 26.75
CA PRO A 264 25.76 -15.42 27.95
C PRO A 264 26.72 -16.27 28.78
N ILE A 265 27.59 -15.60 29.55
CA ILE A 265 28.57 -16.25 30.44
C ILE A 265 27.91 -16.78 31.72
N SER A 266 26.81 -16.18 32.18
CA SER A 266 26.12 -16.60 33.40
C SER A 266 25.33 -17.91 33.20
N ILE A 267 25.35 -18.79 34.21
CA ILE A 267 24.59 -20.05 34.21
C ILE A 267 23.09 -19.77 34.20
N GLU A 268 22.64 -18.82 35.02
CA GLU A 268 21.25 -18.38 35.08
C GLU A 268 20.76 -17.88 33.72
N GLY A 269 21.59 -17.08 33.03
CA GLY A 269 21.31 -16.62 31.67
C GLY A 269 21.16 -17.78 30.67
N LEU A 270 22.03 -18.79 30.72
CA LEU A 270 21.90 -19.97 29.85
C LEU A 270 20.59 -20.74 30.09
N ILE A 271 20.20 -20.94 31.35
CA ILE A 271 18.94 -21.62 31.71
C ILE A 271 17.74 -20.82 31.20
N VAL A 272 17.79 -19.49 31.31
CA VAL A 272 16.75 -18.59 30.81
C VAL A 272 16.64 -18.64 29.29
N PHE A 273 17.76 -18.64 28.58
CA PHE A 273 17.79 -18.84 27.12
C PHE A 273 17.16 -20.17 26.71
N GLN A 274 17.47 -21.25 27.43
CA GLN A 274 16.87 -22.56 27.17
C GLN A 274 15.34 -22.55 27.41
N LYS A 275 14.87 -21.87 28.47
CA LYS A 275 13.42 -21.67 28.71
C LYS A 275 12.75 -20.87 27.60
N ALA A 276 13.41 -19.83 27.07
CA ALA A 276 12.90 -19.04 25.95
C ALA A 276 12.81 -19.87 24.66
N ASN A 277 13.84 -20.67 24.37
CA ASN A 277 13.82 -21.59 23.23
C ASN A 277 12.74 -22.66 23.33
N ASN A 278 12.45 -23.17 24.54
CA ASN A 278 11.32 -24.08 24.75
C ASN A 278 9.97 -23.40 24.48
N LEU A 279 9.83 -22.10 24.80
CA LEU A 279 8.63 -21.34 24.43
C LEU A 279 8.52 -21.16 22.91
N LYS A 280 9.61 -20.82 22.21
CA LYS A 280 9.64 -20.75 20.73
C LYS A 280 9.19 -22.07 20.12
N HIS A 281 9.73 -23.19 20.58
CA HIS A 281 9.33 -24.54 20.15
C HIS A 281 7.83 -24.77 20.31
N LYS A 282 7.27 -24.49 21.50
CA LYS A 282 5.81 -24.61 21.72
C LYS A 282 5.01 -23.76 20.72
N ILE A 283 5.41 -22.52 20.48
CA ILE A 283 4.71 -21.62 19.53
C ILE A 283 4.76 -22.22 18.11
N ILE A 284 5.93 -22.70 17.68
CA ILE A 284 6.13 -23.32 16.37
C ILE A 284 5.28 -24.58 16.22
N ASP A 285 5.18 -25.41 17.26
CA ASP A 285 4.33 -26.60 17.25
C ASP A 285 2.84 -26.26 17.10
N TYR A 286 2.36 -25.21 17.80
CA TYR A 286 0.99 -24.71 17.60
C TYR A 286 0.75 -24.23 16.17
N ILE A 287 1.72 -23.52 15.58
CA ILE A 287 1.63 -23.06 14.19
C ILE A 287 1.62 -24.26 13.23
N ARG A 288 2.48 -25.26 13.45
CA ARG A 288 2.53 -26.49 12.65
C ARG A 288 1.19 -27.22 12.63
N GLN A 289 0.53 -27.36 13.79
CA GLN A 289 -0.79 -27.99 13.87
C GLN A 289 -1.85 -27.19 13.09
N ALA A 290 -1.77 -25.86 13.16
CA ALA A 290 -2.70 -24.94 12.49
C ALA A 290 -2.54 -24.88 10.95
N LEU A 291 -1.42 -25.33 10.39
CA LEU A 291 -1.27 -25.46 8.93
C LEU A 291 -2.22 -26.54 8.38
N HIS A 292 -2.39 -27.66 9.09
CA HIS A 292 -3.19 -28.79 8.62
C HIS A 292 -4.67 -28.74 9.05
N GLN A 293 -4.96 -28.09 10.18
CA GLN A 293 -6.31 -28.06 10.75
C GLN A 293 -7.08 -26.80 10.36
N LYS A 294 -8.40 -26.92 10.19
CA LYS A 294 -9.26 -25.74 10.02
C LYS A 294 -9.37 -25.03 11.37
N ILE A 295 -8.95 -23.77 11.41
CA ILE A 295 -8.96 -22.94 12.60
C ILE A 295 -9.77 -21.67 12.36
N GLU A 296 -10.33 -21.13 13.45
CA GLU A 296 -10.80 -19.75 13.50
C GLU A 296 -9.64 -18.86 13.94
N PHE A 297 -9.16 -17.99 13.03
CA PHE A 297 -7.90 -17.26 13.22
C PHE A 297 -7.87 -16.39 14.47
N ASP A 298 -8.96 -15.69 14.79
CA ASP A 298 -8.99 -14.79 15.96
C ASP A 298 -8.85 -15.58 17.27
N SER A 299 -9.49 -16.75 17.36
CA SER A 299 -9.35 -17.65 18.51
C SER A 299 -7.92 -18.21 18.63
N PHE A 300 -7.33 -18.59 17.50
CA PHE A 300 -5.97 -19.11 17.42
C PHE A 300 -4.94 -18.06 17.85
N GLU A 301 -5.05 -16.82 17.33
CA GLU A 301 -4.20 -15.70 17.70
C GLU A 301 -4.29 -15.41 19.21
N GLN A 302 -5.51 -15.38 19.77
CA GLN A 302 -5.70 -15.15 21.20
C GLN A 302 -5.08 -16.27 22.05
N ASN A 303 -5.22 -17.54 21.65
CA ASN A 303 -4.65 -18.66 22.40
C ASN A 303 -3.12 -18.59 22.51
N ILE A 304 -2.43 -18.27 21.40
CA ILE A 304 -0.97 -18.12 21.41
C ILE A 304 -0.55 -16.88 22.23
N LYS A 305 -1.25 -15.74 22.07
CA LYS A 305 -0.96 -14.54 22.86
C LYS A 305 -1.13 -14.78 24.36
N LEU A 306 -2.18 -15.50 24.77
CA LEU A 306 -2.39 -15.88 26.18
C LEU A 306 -1.27 -16.78 26.70
N LEU A 307 -0.78 -17.72 25.88
CA LEU A 307 0.35 -18.58 26.22
C LEU A 307 1.63 -17.76 26.43
N ILE A 308 1.96 -16.84 25.51
CA ILE A 308 3.12 -15.94 25.62
C ILE A 308 2.98 -15.05 26.85
N ARG A 309 1.81 -14.45 27.06
CA ARG A 309 1.54 -13.57 28.22
C ARG A 309 1.77 -14.29 29.54
N LYS A 310 1.25 -15.51 29.69
CA LYS A 310 1.45 -16.32 30.91
C LYS A 310 2.92 -16.59 31.20
N GLU A 311 3.69 -17.00 30.19
CA GLU A 311 5.11 -17.30 30.35
C GLU A 311 5.93 -16.04 30.65
N LEU A 312 5.63 -14.89 30.01
CA LEU A 312 6.28 -13.62 30.33
C LEU A 312 6.02 -13.17 31.78
N ILE A 313 4.77 -13.28 32.27
CA ILE A 313 4.44 -12.95 33.66
C ILE A 313 5.17 -13.88 34.63
N ASN A 314 5.29 -15.17 34.30
CA ASN A 314 6.05 -16.12 35.11
C ASN A 314 7.54 -15.75 35.19
N GLN A 315 8.14 -15.29 34.09
CA GLN A 315 9.55 -14.86 34.08
C GLN A 315 9.78 -13.51 34.78
N LEU A 316 8.80 -12.60 34.80
CA LEU A 316 8.92 -11.37 35.58
C LEU A 316 9.06 -11.62 37.09
N LYS A 317 8.57 -12.76 37.58
CA LYS A 317 8.60 -13.11 39.02
C LYS A 317 9.96 -13.61 39.49
N THR A 318 10.90 -13.93 38.58
CA THR A 318 12.20 -14.49 38.95
C THR A 318 13.22 -13.39 39.22
N HIS A 319 13.78 -12.77 38.17
CA HIS A 319 14.81 -11.75 38.28
C HIS A 319 14.77 -10.78 37.07
N PRO A 320 15.06 -9.47 37.25
CA PRO A 320 15.00 -8.46 36.18
C PRO A 320 15.92 -8.74 34.99
N ASN A 321 17.16 -9.14 35.29
CA ASN A 321 18.17 -9.42 34.26
C ASN A 321 17.80 -10.68 33.46
N ASP A 322 17.22 -11.67 34.13
CA ASP A 322 16.72 -12.88 33.49
C ASP A 322 15.58 -12.54 32.52
N PHE A 323 14.67 -11.66 32.92
CA PHE A 323 13.62 -11.19 32.02
C PHE A 323 14.17 -10.51 30.76
N LEU A 324 15.25 -9.72 30.87
CA LEU A 324 15.90 -9.13 29.70
C LEU A 324 16.54 -10.20 28.80
N TYR A 325 17.26 -11.17 29.35
CA TYR A 325 17.82 -12.28 28.59
C TYR A 325 16.74 -13.13 27.92
N TYR A 326 15.61 -13.32 28.60
CA TYR A 326 14.44 -14.01 28.07
C TYR A 326 13.86 -13.29 26.86
N LEU A 327 13.66 -11.96 26.97
CA LEU A 327 13.22 -11.13 25.86
C LEU A 327 14.23 -11.13 24.72
N GLN A 328 15.52 -10.97 25.03
CA GLN A 328 16.61 -10.98 24.05
C GLN A 328 16.58 -12.25 23.18
N CYS A 329 16.38 -13.40 23.81
CA CYS A 329 16.26 -14.66 23.11
C CYS A 329 14.98 -14.71 22.26
N LEU A 330 13.82 -14.34 22.81
CA LEU A 330 12.52 -14.39 22.10
C LEU A 330 12.45 -13.46 20.88
N SER A 331 13.02 -12.27 20.96
CA SER A 331 13.06 -11.31 19.85
C SER A 331 14.33 -11.40 18.99
N GLU A 332 15.30 -12.24 19.37
CA GLU A 332 16.63 -12.38 18.73
C GLU A 332 17.31 -11.04 18.44
N SER A 333 17.13 -10.09 19.36
CA SER A 333 17.67 -8.74 19.28
C SER A 333 18.91 -8.61 20.15
N THR A 334 19.70 -7.57 19.93
CA THR A 334 20.82 -7.28 20.84
C THR A 334 20.29 -6.77 22.19
N PHE A 335 21.11 -6.89 23.24
CA PHE A 335 20.75 -6.40 24.58
C PHE A 335 20.38 -4.91 24.56
N ASP A 336 21.14 -4.09 23.83
CA ASP A 336 20.89 -2.66 23.69
C ASP A 336 19.55 -2.35 23.00
N GLU A 337 19.18 -3.14 21.98
CA GLU A 337 17.88 -3.01 21.32
C GLU A 337 16.71 -3.37 22.25
N VAL A 338 16.86 -4.39 23.09
CA VAL A 338 15.84 -4.75 24.09
C VAL A 338 15.64 -3.59 25.07
N ILE A 339 16.73 -3.05 25.61
CA ILE A 339 16.68 -1.89 26.53
C ILE A 339 16.02 -0.69 25.86
N TYR A 340 16.41 -0.39 24.62
CA TYR A 340 15.82 0.71 23.86
C TYR A 340 14.30 0.52 23.64
N ASN A 341 13.86 -0.69 23.29
CA ASN A 341 12.45 -1.00 23.11
C ASN A 341 11.65 -0.90 24.42
N MET A 342 12.23 -1.32 25.54
CA MET A 342 11.64 -1.19 26.88
C MET A 342 11.51 0.29 27.28
N ASN A 343 12.57 1.07 27.07
CA ASN A 343 12.58 2.52 27.29
C ASN A 343 11.49 3.24 26.47
N ARG A 344 11.35 2.87 25.20
CA ARG A 344 10.32 3.45 24.30
C ARG A 344 8.90 3.17 24.79
N ARG A 345 8.69 2.05 25.49
CA ARG A 345 7.41 1.67 26.10
C ARG A 345 7.20 2.28 27.50
N GLY A 346 8.14 3.12 27.96
CA GLY A 346 8.06 3.82 29.25
C GLY A 346 8.65 3.05 30.42
N ILE A 347 9.38 1.95 30.18
CA ILE A 347 10.10 1.19 31.21
C ILE A 347 11.54 1.68 31.23
N HIS A 348 11.82 2.66 32.08
CA HIS A 348 13.17 3.24 32.22
C HIS A 348 14.06 2.50 33.23
N ASP A 349 13.43 1.72 34.10
CA ASP A 349 14.10 0.91 35.10
C ASP A 349 13.36 -0.42 35.23
N ILE A 350 14.06 -1.51 34.97
CA ILE A 350 13.50 -2.87 34.92
C ILE A 350 13.21 -3.36 36.34
N LEU A 351 13.85 -2.79 37.38
CA LEU A 351 13.51 -3.12 38.76
C LEU A 351 12.05 -2.77 39.08
N GLN A 352 11.47 -1.80 38.37
CA GLN A 352 10.07 -1.41 38.53
C GLN A 352 9.08 -2.46 38.01
N THR A 353 9.54 -3.43 37.22
CA THR A 353 8.70 -4.51 36.67
C THR A 353 8.63 -5.73 37.59
N LEU A 354 9.41 -5.76 38.68
CA LEU A 354 9.43 -6.86 39.64
C LEU A 354 8.10 -7.00 40.38
N TYR A 355 7.63 -8.24 40.51
CA TYR A 355 6.42 -8.63 41.26
C TYR A 355 5.12 -7.95 40.80
N VAL A 356 5.09 -7.39 39.59
CA VAL A 356 3.87 -6.82 39.01
C VAL A 356 2.99 -7.94 38.48
N ASP A 357 1.89 -8.19 39.20
CA ASP A 357 0.87 -9.18 38.84
C ASP A 357 -0.47 -8.51 38.47
N GLU A 358 -1.31 -9.23 37.70
CA GLU A 358 -2.66 -8.76 37.33
C GLU A 358 -3.53 -8.43 38.54
N ASN A 359 -3.31 -9.08 39.68
CA ASN A 359 -4.00 -8.78 40.94
C ASN A 359 -3.61 -7.41 41.49
N LEU A 360 -2.30 -7.10 41.50
CA LEU A 360 -1.78 -5.81 41.93
C LEU A 360 -2.26 -4.68 41.01
N VAL A 361 -2.29 -4.90 39.70
CA VAL A 361 -2.87 -3.96 38.72
C VAL A 361 -4.33 -3.63 39.05
N LYS A 362 -5.15 -4.65 39.35
CA LYS A 362 -6.56 -4.46 39.70
C LYS A 362 -6.74 -3.71 41.02
N GLU A 363 -5.94 -4.02 42.03
CA GLU A 363 -6.00 -3.32 43.32
C GLU A 363 -5.58 -1.86 43.22
N VAL A 364 -4.52 -1.56 42.45
CA VAL A 364 -4.08 -0.18 42.20
C VAL A 364 -5.16 0.60 41.48
N LYS A 365 -5.76 0.05 40.40
CA LYS A 365 -6.87 0.67 39.67
C LYS A 365 -8.07 0.95 40.59
N LYS A 366 -8.43 -0.01 41.47
CA LYS A 366 -9.52 0.17 42.46
C LYS A 366 -9.21 1.26 43.49
N LYS A 367 -8.00 1.30 44.05
CA LYS A 367 -7.59 2.34 45.02
C LYS A 367 -7.53 3.72 44.36
N MET A 368 -7.06 3.81 43.12
CA MET A 368 -7.04 5.09 42.38
C MET A 368 -8.45 5.64 42.15
N LEU A 369 -9.42 4.79 41.80
CA LEU A 369 -10.83 5.17 41.70
C LEU A 369 -11.40 5.59 43.07
N ARG A 370 -11.12 4.83 44.12
CA ARG A 370 -11.60 5.10 45.50
C ARG A 370 -11.11 6.46 46.02
N TYR A 371 -9.87 6.84 45.71
CA TYR A 371 -9.26 8.09 46.19
C TYR A 371 -9.28 9.22 45.16
N ASN A 372 -9.94 9.04 44.01
CA ASN A 372 -10.04 10.02 42.93
C ASN A 372 -8.68 10.57 42.46
N ILE A 373 -7.67 9.69 42.38
CA ILE A 373 -6.33 10.05 41.89
C ILE A 373 -6.31 9.78 40.38
N LYS A 374 -5.96 10.80 39.58
CA LYS A 374 -5.83 10.65 38.12
C LYS A 374 -4.39 10.30 37.74
N LYS A 375 -4.21 9.66 36.58
CA LYS A 375 -2.88 9.40 36.00
C LYS A 375 -2.06 10.69 35.81
N GLN A 376 -2.72 11.80 35.50
CA GLN A 376 -2.08 13.12 35.36
C GLN A 376 -1.49 13.63 36.68
N ASP A 377 -2.18 13.37 37.81
CA ASP A 377 -1.70 13.77 39.14
C ASP A 377 -0.35 13.09 39.47
N LEU A 378 -0.21 11.81 39.12
CA LEU A 378 1.05 11.07 39.26
C LEU A 378 2.16 11.59 38.34
N LEU A 379 1.82 11.99 37.11
CA LEU A 379 2.78 12.57 36.17
C LEU A 379 3.31 13.93 36.65
N PHE A 380 2.45 14.75 37.25
CA PHE A 380 2.84 16.02 37.85
C PHE A 380 3.73 15.83 39.08
N LEU A 381 3.45 14.82 39.91
CA LEU A 381 4.31 14.49 41.06
C LEU A 381 5.66 13.90 40.67
N ASN A 382 5.75 13.19 39.53
CA ASN A 382 6.98 12.57 39.07
C ASN A 382 7.96 13.58 38.41
N ASP A 383 7.44 14.68 37.86
CA ASP A 383 8.21 15.64 37.07
C ASP A 383 8.46 16.94 37.87
N LYS A 384 9.70 17.13 38.35
CA LYS A 384 10.05 18.25 39.27
C LYS A 384 9.68 19.65 38.75
N LYS A 385 9.59 19.83 37.43
CA LYS A 385 9.20 21.10 36.80
C LYS A 385 7.69 21.37 36.81
N LYS A 386 6.88 20.33 36.96
CA LYS A 386 5.42 20.38 36.95
C LYS A 386 4.80 20.05 38.31
N ASP A 387 5.62 19.66 39.29
CA ASP A 387 5.16 19.47 40.67
C ASP A 387 4.78 20.82 41.29
N ILE A 388 3.48 21.03 41.41
CA ILE A 388 2.87 22.24 41.98
C ILE A 388 3.38 22.50 43.40
N LEU A 389 3.71 21.45 44.17
CA LEU A 389 4.24 21.60 45.53
C LEU A 389 5.68 22.07 45.52
N TYR A 390 6.48 21.62 44.55
CA TYR A 390 7.85 22.08 44.38
C TYR A 390 7.89 23.52 43.86
N SER A 391 7.04 23.88 42.90
CA SER A 391 6.88 25.26 42.43
C SER A 391 6.38 26.18 43.55
N ALA A 392 5.41 25.75 44.36
CA ALA A 392 4.97 26.50 45.54
C ALA A 392 6.11 26.70 46.55
N LYS A 393 6.96 25.68 46.76
CA LYS A 393 8.16 25.78 47.60
C LYS A 393 9.15 26.81 47.06
N GLN A 394 9.43 26.81 45.75
CA GLN A 394 10.33 27.80 45.13
C GLN A 394 9.76 29.22 45.23
N VAL A 395 8.46 29.38 45.02
CA VAL A 395 7.80 30.69 45.17
C VAL A 395 7.92 31.18 46.60
N LEU A 396 7.69 30.32 47.61
CA LEU A 396 7.84 30.69 49.02
C LEU A 396 9.28 31.02 49.42
N CYS A 397 10.28 30.31 48.88
CA CYS A 397 11.69 30.64 49.10
C CYS A 397 12.13 31.96 48.45
N ASN A 398 11.43 32.41 47.41
CA ASN A 398 11.74 33.63 46.65
C ASN A 398 10.92 34.86 47.10
N VAL A 399 10.07 34.75 48.13
CA VAL A 399 9.37 35.90 48.72
C VAL A 399 10.35 36.65 49.65
N GLU A 400 10.38 37.97 49.54
CA GLU A 400 11.25 38.82 50.36
C GLU A 400 11.01 38.59 51.87
N ILE A 401 12.10 38.27 52.58
CA ILE A 401 12.19 38.01 54.04
C ILE A 401 11.38 38.97 54.93
N PRO A 402 11.28 40.30 54.66
CA PRO A 402 10.49 41.22 55.50
C PRO A 402 8.96 40.97 55.49
N LEU A 403 8.39 40.38 54.43
CA LEU A 403 6.96 40.03 54.40
C LEU A 403 6.66 38.75 55.19
N ILE A 404 7.56 37.77 55.17
CA ILE A 404 7.43 36.51 55.93
C ILE A 404 7.63 36.75 57.44
N LYS A 405 8.59 37.62 57.81
CA LYS A 405 8.83 38.01 59.22
C LYS A 405 7.68 38.76 59.88
N LYS A 406 6.84 39.47 59.10
CA LYS A 406 5.65 40.17 59.62
C LYS A 406 4.44 39.25 59.78
N ILE A 407 4.41 38.12 59.09
CA ILE A 407 3.23 37.23 59.02
C ILE A 407 3.38 36.03 59.97
N VAL A 408 4.58 35.52 60.21
CA VAL A 408 4.78 34.35 61.09
C VAL A 408 5.91 34.65 62.06
N GLY A 409 5.54 35.03 63.28
CA GLY A 409 6.43 35.62 64.28
C GLY A 409 7.55 34.73 64.83
N ASN A 410 7.70 33.47 64.42
CA ASN A 410 8.77 32.58 64.89
C ASN A 410 8.96 31.40 63.92
N TYR A 411 10.07 31.27 63.20
CA TYR A 411 10.48 29.95 62.66
C TYR A 411 11.98 29.83 62.38
N GLU A 412 12.64 28.95 63.14
CA GLU A 412 13.95 28.36 62.83
C GLU A 412 13.87 27.08 61.98
N ASN A 413 12.69 26.63 61.53
CA ASN A 413 12.57 25.34 60.84
C ASN A 413 11.64 25.38 59.61
N PHE A 414 12.05 26.08 58.56
CA PHE A 414 11.55 25.81 57.20
C PHE A 414 12.28 24.59 56.62
N THR A 415 11.96 23.40 57.12
CA THR A 415 12.38 22.12 56.51
C THR A 415 11.22 21.52 55.71
N GLU A 416 11.51 20.57 54.81
CA GLU A 416 10.57 19.94 53.86
C GLU A 416 9.24 19.45 54.44
N TYR A 417 9.17 19.23 55.76
CA TYR A 417 8.00 18.78 56.49
C TYR A 417 7.00 19.90 56.87
N GLY A 418 7.34 21.19 56.70
CA GLY A 418 6.53 22.32 57.16
C GLY A 418 5.37 22.72 56.23
N LEU A 419 5.57 22.67 54.91
CA LEU A 419 4.59 23.13 53.91
C LEU A 419 3.27 22.32 53.98
N ASN A 420 3.37 21.00 54.14
CA ASN A 420 2.22 20.11 54.29
C ASN A 420 1.41 20.36 55.57
N LYS A 421 2.02 20.93 56.62
CA LYS A 421 1.34 21.29 57.88
C LYS A 421 0.73 22.69 57.84
N LEU A 422 1.27 23.57 57.01
CA LEU A 422 0.82 24.97 56.84
C LEU A 422 -0.35 25.09 55.87
N ILE A 423 -0.37 24.30 54.79
CA ILE A 423 -1.41 24.34 53.74
C ILE A 423 -2.83 24.12 54.30
N TYR A 424 -2.99 23.39 55.42
CA TYR A 424 -4.30 23.10 56.04
C TYR A 424 -4.69 24.03 57.19
N ARG A 425 -3.90 25.07 57.50
CA ARG A 425 -4.26 26.06 58.52
C ARG A 425 -5.04 27.20 57.88
N ASP A 426 -6.22 27.49 58.43
CA ASP A 426 -7.13 28.56 57.97
C ASP A 426 -6.99 29.85 58.81
N GLU A 427 -5.81 30.09 59.37
CA GLU A 427 -5.55 31.29 60.19
C GLU A 427 -5.50 32.56 59.32
N PRO A 428 -6.06 33.70 59.79
CA PRO A 428 -6.20 34.94 59.02
C PRO A 428 -4.86 35.55 58.58
N GLU A 429 -3.78 35.24 59.30
CA GLU A 429 -2.42 35.71 59.04
C GLU A 429 -1.87 35.18 57.70
N PHE A 430 -2.31 33.98 57.27
CA PHE A 430 -1.80 33.34 56.05
C PHE A 430 -2.55 33.72 54.77
N ILE A 431 -3.65 34.47 54.84
CA ILE A 431 -4.48 34.85 53.68
C ILE A 431 -3.68 35.62 52.63
N ASN A 432 -2.80 36.54 53.05
CA ASN A 432 -1.94 37.30 52.14
C ASN A 432 -0.88 36.42 51.47
N LEU A 433 -0.39 35.39 52.18
CA LEU A 433 0.57 34.43 51.66
C LEU A 433 -0.09 33.49 50.64
N TRP A 434 -1.36 33.13 50.85
CA TRP A 434 -2.16 32.36 49.88
C TRP A 434 -2.44 33.13 48.60
N LYS A 435 -2.82 34.41 48.68
CA LYS A 435 -3.00 35.27 47.47
C LYS A 435 -1.73 35.37 46.62
N ILE A 436 -0.56 35.50 47.26
CA ILE A 436 0.74 35.55 46.54
C ILE A 436 1.03 34.22 45.83
N LEU A 437 0.65 33.09 46.42
CA LEU A 437 0.79 31.78 45.78
C LEU A 437 -0.19 31.61 44.62
N GLU A 438 -1.44 32.03 44.78
CA GLU A 438 -2.47 31.98 43.74
C GLU A 438 -2.08 32.84 42.52
N ASP A 439 -1.61 34.07 42.76
CA ASP A 439 -1.21 35.00 41.70
C ASP A 439 0.03 34.52 40.92
N LYS A 440 1.00 33.89 41.60
CA LYS A 440 2.26 33.43 40.98
C LYS A 440 2.16 32.05 40.33
N LEU A 441 1.28 31.17 40.81
CA LEU A 441 1.11 29.82 40.27
C LEU A 441 -0.07 29.72 39.31
N GLY A 442 -1.02 30.67 39.34
CA GLY A 442 -2.22 30.63 38.51
C GLY A 442 -3.24 29.55 38.89
N CYS A 443 -3.14 29.00 40.10
CA CYS A 443 -3.99 27.92 40.64
C CYS A 443 -4.58 28.33 41.98
N SER A 444 -5.78 27.85 42.33
CA SER A 444 -6.38 28.18 43.64
C SER A 444 -5.69 27.43 44.79
N ILE A 445 -5.75 28.00 46.00
CA ILE A 445 -5.21 27.34 47.20
C ILE A 445 -5.92 26.00 47.49
N ASN A 446 -7.18 25.87 47.08
CA ASN A 446 -7.94 24.63 47.20
C ASN A 446 -7.40 23.53 46.28
N ASP A 447 -6.94 23.88 45.08
CA ASP A 447 -6.30 22.93 44.17
C ASP A 447 -4.96 22.44 44.73
N ILE A 448 -4.18 23.34 45.36
CA ILE A 448 -2.92 23.00 46.04
C ILE A 448 -3.19 22.08 47.24
N ARG A 449 -4.25 22.36 48.02
CA ARG A 449 -4.71 21.51 49.14
C ARG A 449 -5.12 20.13 48.65
N GLU A 450 -5.91 20.05 47.58
CA GLU A 450 -6.34 18.78 47.01
C GLU A 450 -5.14 17.97 46.50
N PHE A 451 -4.20 18.62 45.82
CA PHE A 451 -2.98 18.00 45.31
C PHE A 451 -2.08 17.49 46.46
N ALA A 452 -1.97 18.24 47.56
CA ALA A 452 -1.28 17.80 48.77
C ALA A 452 -1.97 16.60 49.46
N ARG A 453 -3.31 16.58 49.52
CA ARG A 453 -4.09 15.43 50.03
C ARG A 453 -3.84 14.19 49.20
N LYS A 454 -3.88 14.32 47.87
CA LYS A 454 -3.62 13.21 46.93
C LYS A 454 -2.21 12.66 47.13
N LYS A 455 -1.19 13.52 47.26
CA LYS A 455 0.19 13.08 47.55
C LYS A 455 0.28 12.28 48.86
N GLN A 456 -0.32 12.76 49.94
CA GLN A 456 -0.31 12.05 51.22
C GLN A 456 -1.04 10.71 51.17
N ILE A 457 -2.17 10.66 50.45
CA ILE A 457 -2.87 9.41 50.19
C ILE A 457 -1.98 8.48 49.37
N ILE A 458 -1.24 8.99 48.39
CA ILE A 458 -0.37 8.16 47.58
C ILE A 458 0.74 7.54 48.42
N ASP A 459 1.40 8.35 49.24
CA ASP A 459 2.51 7.91 50.08
C ASP A 459 2.04 6.85 51.11
N LYS A 460 0.85 7.02 51.70
CA LYS A 460 0.28 6.02 52.62
C LYS A 460 -0.21 4.76 51.88
N THR A 461 -1.04 4.92 50.86
CA THR A 461 -1.81 3.79 50.32
C THR A 461 -1.10 3.00 49.22
N PHE A 462 -0.12 3.60 48.54
CA PHE A 462 0.66 2.93 47.49
C PHE A 462 2.09 2.64 47.93
N PHE A 463 2.77 3.56 48.62
CA PHE A 463 4.15 3.30 49.07
C PHE A 463 4.20 2.50 50.37
N GLN A 464 3.37 2.81 51.38
CA GLN A 464 3.37 2.08 52.65
C GLN A 464 2.50 0.81 52.61
N ASP A 465 1.25 0.89 52.14
CA ASP A 465 0.36 -0.29 52.17
C ASP A 465 0.68 -1.33 51.07
N MET A 466 1.17 -0.88 49.90
CA MET A 466 1.39 -1.74 48.73
C MET A 466 2.89 -1.94 48.41
N ASN A 467 3.79 -1.37 49.20
CA ASN A 467 5.25 -1.45 49.02
C ASN A 467 5.74 -1.07 47.61
N LEU A 468 5.07 -0.11 46.96
CA LEU A 468 5.54 0.41 45.67
C LEU A 468 6.70 1.38 45.90
N SER A 469 7.72 1.32 45.03
CA SER A 469 8.99 2.03 45.23
C SER A 469 8.95 3.48 44.76
N ASN A 470 8.20 3.80 43.70
CA ASN A 470 8.18 5.13 43.10
C ASN A 470 6.92 5.42 42.27
N TYR A 471 6.69 6.70 41.94
CA TYR A 471 5.56 7.12 41.11
C TYR A 471 5.62 6.54 39.69
N SER A 472 6.82 6.32 39.14
CA SER A 472 7.00 5.68 37.83
C SER A 472 6.51 4.23 37.81
N GLN A 473 6.69 3.48 38.89
CA GLN A 473 6.17 2.12 39.04
C GLN A 473 4.64 2.11 39.05
N ILE A 474 3.99 3.08 39.71
CA ILE A 474 2.52 3.22 39.68
C ILE A 474 2.05 3.54 38.24
N ILE A 475 2.73 4.46 37.55
CA ILE A 475 2.42 4.82 36.16
C ILE A 475 2.60 3.63 35.22
N PHE A 476 3.65 2.82 35.44
CA PHE A 476 3.88 1.59 34.72
C PHE A 476 2.77 0.57 34.97
N ILE A 477 2.39 0.31 36.23
CA ILE A 477 1.30 -0.60 36.62
C ILE A 477 -0.02 -0.21 35.94
N LEU A 478 -0.31 1.09 35.82
CA LEU A 478 -1.52 1.55 35.12
C LEU A 478 -1.55 1.21 33.64
N ASN A 479 -0.38 1.25 32.98
CA ASN A 479 -0.23 0.94 31.56
C ASN A 479 0.21 -0.51 31.33
N PHE A 480 0.31 -1.32 32.39
CA PHE A 480 0.90 -2.65 32.34
C PHE A 480 0.24 -3.52 31.29
N ASP A 481 -1.10 -3.55 31.27
CA ASP A 481 -1.87 -4.34 30.30
C ASP A 481 -1.56 -3.96 28.86
N GLU A 482 -1.51 -2.66 28.55
CA GLU A 482 -1.21 -2.14 27.21
C GLU A 482 0.24 -2.41 26.80
N ILE A 483 1.19 -2.19 27.71
CA ILE A 483 2.60 -2.45 27.45
C ILE A 483 2.81 -3.94 27.18
N PHE A 484 2.30 -4.81 28.05
CA PHE A 484 2.44 -6.26 27.90
C PHE A 484 1.76 -6.79 26.65
N GLU A 485 0.57 -6.30 26.31
CA GLU A 485 -0.12 -6.71 25.09
C GLU A 485 0.70 -6.35 23.85
N ASN A 486 1.36 -5.19 23.85
CA ASN A 486 2.28 -4.80 22.79
C ASN A 486 3.52 -5.71 22.74
N ILE A 487 4.13 -6.06 23.88
CA ILE A 487 5.27 -6.99 23.92
C ILE A 487 4.87 -8.36 23.38
N VAL A 488 3.76 -8.91 23.86
CA VAL A 488 3.19 -10.20 23.47
C VAL A 488 2.89 -10.22 21.97
N THR A 489 2.24 -9.17 21.47
CA THR A 489 1.90 -9.03 20.05
C THR A 489 3.16 -8.96 19.19
N ASP A 490 4.18 -8.22 19.61
CA ASP A 490 5.44 -8.12 18.86
C ASP A 490 6.19 -9.46 18.83
N ILE A 491 6.24 -10.22 19.94
CA ILE A 491 6.84 -11.57 19.98
C ILE A 491 6.07 -12.55 19.09
N TYR A 492 4.74 -12.52 19.15
CA TYR A 492 3.90 -13.38 18.30
C TYR A 492 4.20 -13.14 16.82
N PHE A 493 4.14 -11.88 16.37
CA PHE A 493 4.39 -11.55 14.97
C PHE A 493 5.85 -11.72 14.57
N TYR A 494 6.81 -11.57 15.49
CA TYR A 494 8.21 -11.88 15.22
C TYR A 494 8.41 -13.35 14.87
N ASN A 495 7.85 -14.27 15.67
CA ASN A 495 7.92 -15.70 15.38
C ASN A 495 7.19 -16.05 14.07
N LEU A 496 6.04 -15.43 13.81
CA LEU A 496 5.32 -15.57 12.54
C LEU A 496 6.16 -15.09 11.34
N SER A 497 6.90 -14.00 11.51
CA SER A 497 7.72 -13.37 10.47
C SER A 497 8.78 -14.31 9.88
N LYS A 498 9.27 -15.26 10.69
CA LYS A 498 10.28 -16.25 10.29
C LYS A 498 9.73 -17.28 9.30
N ILE A 499 8.41 -17.46 9.24
CA ILE A 499 7.68 -18.39 8.37
C ILE A 499 7.22 -17.68 7.06
N PHE A 500 7.64 -16.42 6.84
CA PHE A 500 7.30 -15.66 5.65
C PHE A 500 8.48 -15.42 4.72
N ARG A 501 9.63 -16.07 4.91
CA ARG A 501 10.83 -15.80 4.10
C ARG A 501 10.59 -16.14 2.63
N GLN A 502 10.18 -17.37 2.33
CA GLN A 502 9.93 -17.83 0.97
C GLN A 502 8.72 -17.13 0.34
N LEU A 503 7.65 -16.93 1.10
CA LEU A 503 6.49 -16.16 0.64
C LEU A 503 6.89 -14.73 0.24
N SER A 504 7.75 -14.09 1.04
CA SER A 504 8.22 -12.74 0.76
C SER A 504 9.14 -12.68 -0.45
N ARG A 505 10.00 -13.70 -0.66
CA ARG A 505 10.80 -13.82 -1.88
C ARG A 505 9.93 -13.90 -3.13
N ILE A 506 8.88 -14.71 -3.10
CA ILE A 506 7.91 -14.82 -4.20
C ILE A 506 7.28 -13.45 -4.48
N ILE A 507 6.77 -12.75 -3.45
CA ILE A 507 6.18 -11.41 -3.60
C ILE A 507 7.19 -10.38 -4.13
N GLU A 508 8.43 -10.43 -3.67
CA GLU A 508 9.49 -9.55 -4.14
C GLU A 508 9.79 -9.81 -5.62
N LEU A 509 9.85 -11.07 -6.06
CA LEU A 509 10.02 -11.45 -7.47
C LEU A 509 8.88 -10.95 -8.36
N TYR A 510 7.64 -11.07 -7.89
CA TYR A 510 6.46 -10.50 -8.56
C TYR A 510 6.67 -9.00 -8.85
N HIS A 511 7.14 -8.25 -7.84
CA HIS A 511 7.39 -6.82 -7.99
C HIS A 511 8.61 -6.53 -8.89
N LYS A 512 9.68 -7.31 -8.75
CA LYS A 512 10.93 -7.21 -9.51
C LYS A 512 10.69 -7.33 -11.02
N ILE A 513 9.97 -8.37 -11.43
CA ILE A 513 9.67 -8.61 -12.86
C ILE A 513 8.71 -7.55 -13.40
N THR A 514 7.77 -7.06 -12.58
CA THR A 514 6.86 -5.98 -12.98
C THR A 514 7.62 -4.67 -13.22
N ASN A 515 8.61 -4.35 -12.38
CA ASN A 515 9.49 -3.20 -12.60
C ASN A 515 10.36 -3.41 -13.85
N ASP A 516 10.88 -4.62 -14.07
CA ASP A 516 11.64 -4.94 -15.28
C ASP A 516 10.77 -4.77 -16.55
N LYS A 517 9.51 -5.22 -16.54
CA LYS A 517 8.56 -4.96 -17.64
C LYS A 517 8.49 -3.46 -17.97
N SER A 518 8.38 -2.60 -16.96
CA SER A 518 8.30 -1.15 -17.18
C SER A 518 9.54 -0.59 -17.86
N LEU A 519 10.74 -1.05 -17.44
CA LEU A 519 12.02 -0.65 -18.02
C LEU A 519 12.22 -1.20 -19.44
N ILE A 520 11.79 -2.44 -19.68
CA ILE A 520 11.85 -3.08 -20.99
C ILE A 520 10.91 -2.34 -21.96
N ASN A 521 9.69 -2.00 -21.54
CA ASN A 521 8.77 -1.20 -22.35
C ASN A 521 9.31 0.19 -22.65
N GLU A 522 10.03 0.84 -21.72
CA GLU A 522 10.75 2.09 -22.01
C GLU A 522 11.85 1.89 -23.07
N ALA A 523 12.57 0.77 -23.00
CA ALA A 523 13.60 0.44 -23.98
C ALA A 523 13.03 0.12 -25.37
N ILE A 524 11.96 -0.67 -25.46
CA ILE A 524 11.25 -0.98 -26.72
C ILE A 524 10.75 0.31 -27.36
N LYS A 525 10.11 1.21 -26.59
CA LYS A 525 9.68 2.52 -27.10
C LYS A 525 10.83 3.37 -27.65
N LYS A 526 12.00 3.28 -27.03
CA LYS A 526 13.21 3.98 -27.51
C LYS A 526 13.73 3.37 -28.82
N MET A 527 13.63 2.04 -28.98
CA MET A 527 13.97 1.37 -30.25
C MET A 527 13.01 1.77 -31.38
N GLU A 528 11.70 1.85 -31.10
CA GLU A 528 10.68 2.22 -32.09
C GLU A 528 10.65 3.73 -32.44
N GLY A 529 10.92 4.60 -31.45
CA GLY A 529 10.58 6.02 -31.51
C GLY A 529 11.63 6.95 -32.13
N THR A 530 12.81 6.45 -32.48
CA THR A 530 13.91 7.29 -33.01
C THR A 530 14.31 6.86 -34.40
N LEU A 531 13.91 7.65 -35.40
CA LEU A 531 14.34 7.53 -36.80
C LEU A 531 15.87 7.72 -37.00
N GLU A 532 16.61 8.13 -35.95
CA GLU A 532 18.03 8.50 -35.99
C GLU A 532 18.96 7.59 -35.17
N ASN A 533 18.47 6.53 -34.51
CA ASN A 533 19.37 5.62 -33.79
C ASN A 533 20.07 4.69 -34.79
N GLU A 534 21.40 4.65 -34.76
CA GLU A 534 22.19 3.66 -35.49
C GLU A 534 21.82 2.23 -35.06
N ASP A 535 21.74 1.28 -36.00
CA ASP A 535 21.28 -0.10 -35.76
C ASP A 535 21.99 -0.80 -34.58
N TRP A 536 23.26 -0.47 -34.33
CA TRP A 536 24.03 -1.04 -33.22
C TRP A 536 23.49 -0.63 -31.83
N VAL A 537 22.82 0.52 -31.71
CA VAL A 537 22.21 0.96 -30.45
C VAL A 537 21.02 0.07 -30.09
N ASN A 538 20.24 -0.32 -31.09
CA ASN A 538 19.09 -1.22 -30.91
C ASN A 538 19.57 -2.61 -30.50
N VAL A 539 20.57 -3.17 -31.21
CA VAL A 539 21.20 -4.45 -30.84
C VAL A 539 21.75 -4.41 -29.42
N LYS A 540 22.44 -3.34 -29.04
CA LYS A 540 22.98 -3.18 -27.69
C LYS A 540 21.88 -3.17 -26.63
N LEU A 541 20.80 -2.42 -26.85
CA LEU A 541 19.68 -2.37 -25.90
C LEU A 541 18.99 -3.73 -25.77
N GLU A 542 18.80 -4.46 -26.87
CA GLU A 542 18.24 -5.81 -26.87
C GLU A 542 19.12 -6.79 -26.09
N GLU A 543 20.44 -6.75 -26.29
CA GLU A 543 21.39 -7.58 -25.54
C GLU A 543 21.36 -7.27 -24.03
N LEU A 544 21.21 -6.00 -23.65
CA LEU A 544 21.07 -5.61 -22.24
C LEU A 544 19.76 -6.14 -21.63
N ILE A 545 18.66 -6.12 -22.38
CA ILE A 545 17.38 -6.70 -21.94
C ILE A 545 17.53 -8.21 -21.74
N ILE A 546 18.15 -8.92 -22.69
CA ILE A 546 18.35 -10.37 -22.60
C ILE A 546 19.21 -10.73 -21.39
N LYS A 547 20.33 -10.03 -21.18
CA LYS A 547 21.18 -10.24 -19.98
C LYS A 547 20.39 -10.04 -18.69
N ARG A 548 19.48 -9.06 -18.67
CA ARG A 548 18.61 -8.81 -17.51
C ARG A 548 17.60 -9.94 -17.29
N ILE A 549 16.95 -10.43 -18.35
CA ILE A 549 16.03 -11.58 -18.27
C ILE A 549 16.76 -12.84 -17.81
N MET A 550 17.94 -13.14 -18.36
CA MET A 550 18.75 -14.29 -17.94
C MET A 550 19.13 -14.22 -16.47
N LYS A 551 19.44 -13.02 -15.95
CA LYS A 551 19.65 -12.81 -14.53
C LYS A 551 18.41 -13.15 -13.70
N ARG A 552 17.21 -12.80 -14.17
CA ARG A 552 15.95 -13.20 -13.51
C ARG A 552 15.69 -14.69 -13.60
N GLN A 553 16.00 -15.32 -14.73
CA GLN A 553 15.92 -16.78 -14.86
C GLN A 553 16.80 -17.47 -13.80
N ASN A 554 18.02 -16.99 -13.59
CA ASN A 554 18.92 -17.52 -12.53
C ASN A 554 18.30 -17.37 -11.12
N GLU A 555 17.77 -16.20 -10.80
CA GLU A 555 17.12 -15.93 -9.50
C GLU A 555 15.90 -16.85 -9.30
N LEU A 556 15.04 -16.96 -10.31
CA LEU A 556 13.83 -17.78 -10.28
C LEU A 556 14.13 -19.29 -10.19
N VAL A 557 15.13 -19.78 -10.92
CA VAL A 557 15.56 -21.19 -10.81
C VAL A 557 16.00 -21.53 -9.40
N THR A 558 16.69 -20.60 -8.74
CA THR A 558 17.15 -20.78 -7.36
C THR A 558 15.96 -20.77 -6.40
N ILE A 559 15.09 -19.75 -6.47
CA ILE A 559 13.99 -19.56 -5.51
C ILE A 559 12.87 -20.59 -5.67
N PHE A 560 12.51 -20.98 -6.91
CA PHE A 560 11.48 -22.00 -7.16
C PHE A 560 12.04 -23.43 -7.16
N ASN A 561 13.34 -23.63 -6.90
CA ASN A 561 14.01 -24.92 -7.04
C ASN A 561 13.78 -25.58 -8.43
N ALA A 562 13.65 -24.76 -9.47
CA ALA A 562 13.09 -25.14 -10.76
C ALA A 562 14.17 -25.57 -11.79
N LYS A 563 15.17 -26.36 -11.37
CA LYS A 563 16.33 -26.72 -12.22
C LYS A 563 15.96 -27.40 -13.54
N ASN A 564 14.85 -28.15 -13.56
CA ASN A 564 14.36 -28.85 -14.75
C ASN A 564 12.99 -28.34 -15.24
N GLN A 565 12.48 -27.24 -14.67
CA GLN A 565 11.14 -26.73 -14.96
C GLN A 565 11.21 -25.46 -15.82
N VAL A 566 11.62 -25.63 -17.08
CA VAL A 566 11.83 -24.55 -18.06
C VAL A 566 10.60 -23.66 -18.21
N PHE A 567 9.43 -24.28 -18.36
CA PHE A 567 8.18 -23.55 -18.60
C PHE A 567 7.63 -22.85 -17.36
N LEU A 568 7.94 -23.32 -16.14
CA LEU A 568 7.51 -22.62 -14.93
C LEU A 568 8.24 -21.27 -14.82
N VAL A 569 9.57 -21.29 -14.93
CA VAL A 569 10.41 -20.08 -14.80
C VAL A 569 10.06 -19.07 -15.89
N ASN A 570 10.05 -19.51 -17.14
CA ASN A 570 9.82 -18.61 -18.28
C ASN A 570 8.35 -18.24 -18.44
N GLY A 571 7.42 -19.13 -18.06
CA GLY A 571 6.00 -18.83 -17.99
C GLY A 571 5.68 -17.80 -16.90
N PHE A 572 6.41 -17.82 -15.78
CA PHE A 572 6.29 -16.80 -14.74
C PHE A 572 6.68 -15.42 -15.25
N ILE A 573 7.83 -15.29 -15.91
CA ILE A 573 8.25 -14.03 -16.53
C ILE A 573 7.21 -13.56 -17.56
N LEU A 574 6.78 -14.45 -18.46
CA LEU A 574 5.78 -14.13 -19.50
C LEU A 574 4.45 -13.66 -18.91
N SER A 575 3.96 -14.34 -17.87
CA SER A 575 2.69 -14.01 -17.21
C SER A 575 2.67 -12.58 -16.67
N ARG A 576 3.82 -12.09 -16.18
CA ARG A 576 3.93 -10.71 -15.67
C ARG A 576 4.11 -9.70 -16.80
N PHE A 577 4.81 -10.09 -17.86
CA PHE A 577 4.96 -9.32 -19.10
C PHE A 577 3.61 -9.09 -19.80
N ILE A 578 2.75 -10.09 -19.86
CA ILE A 578 1.46 -10.02 -20.57
C ILE A 578 0.29 -9.72 -19.62
N SER A 579 0.49 -9.83 -18.30
CA SER A 579 -0.56 -9.63 -17.28
C SER A 579 -1.69 -10.66 -17.36
N THR A 580 -1.32 -11.91 -17.64
CA THR A 580 -2.18 -13.10 -17.76
C THR A 580 -1.84 -14.14 -16.69
N ALA A 581 -2.70 -15.14 -16.54
CA ALA A 581 -2.48 -16.22 -15.58
C ALA A 581 -1.28 -17.09 -15.93
N LEU A 582 -0.54 -17.51 -14.91
CA LEU A 582 0.66 -18.34 -15.03
C LEU A 582 0.39 -19.66 -15.77
N LYS A 583 -0.72 -20.34 -15.45
CA LYS A 583 -1.11 -21.60 -16.11
C LYS A 583 -1.31 -21.40 -17.62
N ASP A 584 -1.89 -20.27 -18.01
CA ASP A 584 -2.15 -19.96 -19.42
C ASP A 584 -0.83 -19.69 -20.16
N CYS A 585 0.10 -18.94 -19.55
CA CYS A 585 1.43 -18.71 -20.11
C CYS A 585 2.30 -19.97 -20.20
N ILE A 586 2.19 -20.88 -19.22
CA ILE A 586 2.86 -22.19 -19.28
C ILE A 586 2.33 -22.98 -20.48
N ASN A 587 1.01 -23.01 -20.68
CA ASN A 587 0.40 -23.68 -21.82
C ASN A 587 0.75 -23.00 -23.14
N GLU A 588 0.87 -21.68 -23.16
CA GLU A 588 1.29 -20.92 -24.32
C GLU A 588 2.71 -21.30 -24.77
N LEU A 589 3.67 -21.35 -23.84
CA LEU A 589 5.06 -21.74 -24.16
C LEU A 589 5.18 -23.21 -24.61
N ARG A 590 4.28 -24.08 -24.14
CA ARG A 590 4.24 -25.50 -24.52
C ARG A 590 3.67 -25.71 -25.92
N ASN A 591 2.57 -25.03 -26.22
CA ASN A 591 1.72 -25.38 -27.36
C ASN A 591 1.85 -24.42 -28.54
N LYS A 592 2.21 -23.15 -28.32
CA LYS A 592 2.38 -22.20 -29.43
C LYS A 592 3.79 -22.31 -30.03
N PRO A 593 3.94 -22.08 -31.34
CA PRO A 593 5.26 -22.03 -31.97
C PRO A 593 6.12 -20.95 -31.32
N SER A 594 7.42 -21.19 -31.25
CA SER A 594 8.40 -20.20 -30.79
C SER A 594 8.75 -19.24 -31.91
N LEU A 595 8.90 -17.98 -31.56
CA LEU A 595 9.33 -16.91 -32.45
C LEU A 595 10.81 -17.04 -32.83
N ILE A 596 11.58 -17.87 -32.13
CA ILE A 596 12.95 -18.22 -32.54
C ILE A 596 12.96 -18.92 -33.91
N TYR A 597 11.92 -19.69 -34.23
CA TYR A 597 11.80 -20.42 -35.49
C TYR A 597 10.99 -19.67 -36.55
N GLU A 598 10.69 -18.39 -36.31
CA GLU A 598 9.96 -17.54 -37.24
C GLU A 598 10.67 -17.49 -38.60
N GLY A 599 9.93 -17.70 -39.68
CA GLY A 599 10.47 -17.79 -41.04
C GLY A 599 11.17 -19.11 -41.41
N ILE A 600 11.36 -20.05 -40.46
CA ILE A 600 11.99 -21.36 -40.72
C ILE A 600 10.95 -22.48 -40.70
N LYS A 601 10.29 -22.70 -39.55
CA LYS A 601 9.26 -23.74 -39.36
C LYS A 601 8.48 -23.50 -38.07
N ASN A 602 7.17 -23.74 -38.08
CA ASN A 602 6.32 -23.64 -36.90
C ASN A 602 6.59 -24.79 -35.91
N LEU A 603 7.62 -24.66 -35.08
CA LEU A 603 8.00 -25.63 -34.05
C LEU A 603 7.80 -25.04 -32.65
N THR A 604 7.40 -25.88 -31.71
CA THR A 604 7.31 -25.56 -30.28
C THR A 604 8.66 -25.74 -29.59
N LEU A 605 8.85 -25.06 -28.45
CA LEU A 605 10.03 -25.26 -27.60
C LEU A 605 9.99 -26.67 -26.98
N LYS A 606 11.08 -27.43 -27.12
CA LYS A 606 11.23 -28.71 -26.42
C LYS A 606 11.88 -28.49 -25.06
N ALA A 607 11.12 -28.73 -23.98
CA ALA A 607 11.61 -28.56 -22.61
C ALA A 607 12.88 -29.38 -22.31
N ASP A 608 12.96 -30.61 -22.83
CA ASP A 608 14.03 -31.55 -22.52
C ASP A 608 15.39 -31.13 -23.10
N LEU A 609 15.41 -30.22 -24.08
CA LEU A 609 16.61 -29.81 -24.80
C LEU A 609 17.15 -28.45 -24.35
N ILE A 610 16.42 -27.73 -23.49
CA ILE A 610 16.72 -26.34 -23.18
C ILE A 610 16.81 -26.15 -21.66
N SER A 611 17.87 -25.48 -21.21
CA SER A 611 17.99 -25.07 -19.82
C SER A 611 16.93 -24.00 -19.48
N PRO A 612 16.36 -23.98 -18.26
CA PRO A 612 15.50 -22.89 -17.81
C PRO A 612 16.14 -21.50 -17.96
N ILE A 613 17.48 -21.46 -17.86
CA ILE A 613 18.30 -20.29 -18.13
C ILE A 613 18.83 -20.41 -19.55
N SER A 614 18.31 -19.60 -20.46
CA SER A 614 18.66 -19.68 -21.88
C SER A 614 18.47 -18.34 -22.56
N TYR A 615 19.50 -17.95 -23.33
CA TYR A 615 19.47 -16.78 -24.20
C TYR A 615 18.32 -16.87 -25.21
N CYS A 616 18.12 -18.05 -25.81
CA CYS A 616 17.12 -18.25 -26.85
C CYS A 616 15.69 -18.04 -26.30
N ILE A 617 15.41 -18.56 -25.09
CA ILE A 617 14.09 -18.35 -24.46
C ILE A 617 13.93 -16.89 -24.05
N ALA A 618 14.98 -16.24 -23.53
CA ALA A 618 14.91 -14.82 -23.19
C ALA A 618 14.57 -13.96 -24.42
N PHE A 619 15.13 -14.29 -25.59
CA PHE A 619 14.77 -13.66 -26.86
C PHE A 619 13.30 -13.93 -27.25
N ASP A 620 12.82 -15.18 -27.17
CA ASP A 620 11.42 -15.54 -27.44
C ASP A 620 10.44 -14.73 -26.56
N LEU A 621 10.77 -14.55 -25.28
CA LEU A 621 9.95 -13.77 -24.34
C LEU A 621 9.86 -12.29 -24.73
N ILE A 622 10.96 -11.70 -25.20
CA ILE A 622 10.98 -10.30 -25.66
C ILE A 622 10.12 -10.14 -26.90
N LYS A 623 10.26 -11.03 -27.89
CA LYS A 623 9.46 -10.97 -29.13
C LYS A 623 7.96 -11.17 -28.86
N ARG A 624 7.59 -12.06 -27.93
CA ARG A 624 6.19 -12.19 -27.49
C ARG A 624 5.66 -10.91 -26.83
N LEU A 625 6.49 -10.24 -26.03
CA LEU A 625 6.12 -8.96 -25.41
C LEU A 625 5.95 -7.85 -26.46
N GLU A 626 6.82 -7.77 -27.47
CA GLU A 626 6.70 -6.81 -28.58
C GLU A 626 5.36 -6.99 -29.32
N ILE A 627 5.06 -8.22 -29.76
CA ILE A 627 3.79 -8.56 -30.43
C ILE A 627 2.59 -8.21 -29.54
N PHE A 628 2.68 -8.50 -28.24
CA PHE A 628 1.62 -8.17 -27.30
C PHE A 628 1.40 -6.66 -27.18
N GLU A 629 2.46 -5.86 -27.03
CA GLU A 629 2.36 -4.40 -26.94
C GLU A 629 1.83 -3.77 -28.26
N GLU A 630 2.17 -4.33 -29.43
CA GLU A 630 1.57 -3.94 -30.71
C GLU A 630 0.06 -4.22 -30.76
N SER A 631 -0.35 -5.42 -30.36
CA SER A 631 -1.77 -5.81 -30.28
C SER A 631 -2.55 -4.93 -29.29
N ARG A 632 -1.90 -4.54 -28.19
CA ARG A 632 -2.46 -3.63 -27.19
C ARG A 632 -2.59 -2.20 -27.72
N LYS A 633 -1.59 -1.67 -28.41
CA LYS A 633 -1.65 -0.34 -29.04
C LYS A 633 -2.80 -0.28 -30.05
N SER A 634 -2.94 -1.30 -30.90
CA SER A 634 -4.00 -1.36 -31.91
C SER A 634 -5.41 -1.46 -31.30
N SER A 635 -5.61 -2.28 -30.27
CA SER A 635 -6.90 -2.36 -29.55
C SER A 635 -7.27 -1.05 -28.83
N VAL A 636 -6.31 -0.37 -28.22
CA VAL A 636 -6.54 0.97 -27.61
C VAL A 636 -7.00 1.98 -28.66
N ILE A 637 -6.38 1.98 -29.84
CA ILE A 637 -6.78 2.85 -30.97
C ILE A 637 -8.21 2.53 -31.42
N GLN A 638 -8.59 1.25 -31.49
CA GLN A 638 -9.97 0.85 -31.83
C GLN A 638 -10.99 1.37 -30.81
N VAL A 639 -10.71 1.23 -29.51
CA VAL A 639 -11.60 1.73 -28.43
C VAL A 639 -11.75 3.26 -28.49
N ILE A 640 -10.69 3.99 -28.80
CA ILE A 640 -10.75 5.45 -28.97
C ILE A 640 -11.66 5.80 -30.15
N LYS A 641 -11.46 5.15 -31.31
CA LYS A 641 -12.31 5.33 -32.50
C LYS A 641 -13.77 4.99 -32.23
N GLU A 642 -14.06 3.93 -31.48
CA GLU A 642 -15.45 3.60 -31.10
C GLU A 642 -16.07 4.64 -30.16
N LYS A 643 -15.30 5.18 -29.22
CA LYS A 643 -15.79 6.27 -28.34
C LYS A 643 -16.06 7.55 -29.13
N GLU A 644 -15.24 7.86 -30.12
CA GLU A 644 -15.45 8.97 -31.04
C GLU A 644 -16.71 8.76 -31.87
N LYS A 645 -16.89 7.58 -32.50
CA LYS A 645 -18.12 7.23 -33.21
C LYS A 645 -19.37 7.33 -32.33
N LYS A 646 -19.31 6.87 -31.08
CA LYS A 646 -20.43 7.00 -30.12
C LYS A 646 -20.73 8.45 -29.75
N LYS A 647 -19.72 9.32 -29.71
CA LYS A 647 -19.92 10.77 -29.51
C LYS A 647 -20.55 11.41 -30.74
N GLU A 648 -20.08 11.07 -31.94
CA GLU A 648 -20.65 11.54 -33.20
C GLU A 648 -22.11 11.12 -33.33
N GLN A 649 -22.44 9.85 -33.04
CA GLN A 649 -23.83 9.36 -33.04
C GLN A 649 -24.73 10.06 -32.01
N LYS A 650 -24.19 10.40 -30.83
CA LYS A 650 -24.94 11.22 -29.85
C LYS A 650 -25.15 12.65 -30.34
N MET A 651 -24.17 13.20 -31.04
CA MET A 651 -24.26 14.53 -31.63
C MET A 651 -25.27 14.56 -32.77
N SER A 652 -25.28 13.56 -33.66
CA SER A 652 -26.28 13.44 -34.72
C SER A 652 -27.70 13.23 -34.16
N ALA A 653 -27.87 12.41 -33.13
CA ALA A 653 -29.17 12.23 -32.47
C ALA A 653 -29.66 13.50 -31.76
N LEU A 654 -28.76 14.30 -31.17
CA LEU A 654 -29.11 15.62 -30.62
C LEU A 654 -29.52 16.60 -31.72
N VAL A 655 -28.87 16.55 -32.89
CA VAL A 655 -29.24 17.36 -34.05
C VAL A 655 -30.64 16.98 -34.56
N GLU A 656 -30.97 15.68 -34.63
CA GLU A 656 -32.32 15.20 -35.00
C GLU A 656 -33.40 15.69 -34.01
N ILE A 657 -33.13 15.64 -32.70
CA ILE A 657 -34.04 16.18 -31.67
C ILE A 657 -34.18 17.70 -31.79
N GLN A 658 -33.11 18.41 -32.16
CA GLN A 658 -33.15 19.86 -32.42
C GLN A 658 -33.95 20.19 -33.68
N GLN A 659 -33.92 19.35 -34.73
CA GLN A 659 -34.71 19.53 -35.96
C GLN A 659 -36.21 19.60 -35.64
N GLU A 660 -36.73 18.62 -34.88
CA GLU A 660 -38.13 18.60 -34.43
C GLU A 660 -38.49 19.84 -33.60
N SER A 661 -37.58 20.34 -32.75
CA SER A 661 -37.85 21.50 -31.88
C SER A 661 -37.99 22.84 -32.63
N THR A 662 -37.23 23.06 -33.71
CA THR A 662 -37.19 24.36 -34.43
C THR A 662 -38.45 24.68 -35.25
N LEU A 663 -39.12 23.66 -35.80
CA LEU A 663 -40.35 23.81 -36.59
C LEU A 663 -41.62 23.79 -35.71
N ASN A 664 -41.54 23.16 -34.54
CA ASN A 664 -42.65 23.07 -33.58
C ASN A 664 -43.21 24.43 -33.13
N TRP A 665 -42.35 25.44 -32.96
CA TRP A 665 -42.80 26.76 -32.52
C TRP A 665 -43.66 27.46 -33.58
N ILE A 666 -43.20 27.47 -34.85
CA ILE A 666 -43.91 28.17 -35.93
C ILE A 666 -45.22 27.46 -36.26
N GLU A 667 -45.24 26.12 -36.24
CA GLU A 667 -46.46 25.32 -36.38
C GLU A 667 -47.49 25.65 -35.28
N ARG A 668 -47.06 25.67 -34.01
CA ARG A 668 -47.92 26.07 -32.88
C ARG A 668 -48.42 27.50 -33.00
N ARG A 669 -47.58 28.44 -33.46
CA ARG A 669 -47.98 29.84 -33.63
C ARG A 669 -49.05 29.97 -34.71
N ILE A 670 -48.82 29.40 -35.90
CA ILE A 670 -49.77 29.41 -37.02
C ILE A 670 -51.11 28.77 -36.62
N THR A 671 -51.08 27.57 -36.04
CA THR A 671 -52.29 26.85 -35.59
C THR A 671 -53.04 27.62 -34.51
N SER A 672 -52.34 28.15 -33.50
CA SER A 672 -52.96 28.94 -32.42
C SER A 672 -53.63 30.21 -32.94
N SER A 673 -53.03 30.91 -33.90
CA SER A 673 -53.58 32.12 -34.48
C SER A 673 -54.79 31.82 -35.37
N LEU A 674 -54.66 30.89 -36.32
CA LEU A 674 -55.71 30.60 -37.30
C LEU A 674 -56.90 29.83 -36.70
N MET A 675 -56.70 29.02 -35.66
CA MET A 675 -57.82 28.43 -34.90
C MET A 675 -58.39 29.42 -33.88
N GLY A 676 -57.53 30.19 -33.20
CA GLY A 676 -57.90 31.10 -32.12
C GLY A 676 -58.76 32.28 -32.57
N ILE A 677 -58.51 32.82 -33.76
CA ILE A 677 -59.26 33.98 -34.30
C ILE A 677 -60.76 33.72 -34.47
N THR A 678 -61.15 32.44 -34.53
CA THR A 678 -62.55 32.03 -34.70
C THR A 678 -63.33 31.93 -33.37
N ARG A 679 -62.69 32.05 -32.20
CA ARG A 679 -63.33 31.88 -30.88
C ARG A 679 -64.11 33.13 -30.46
N LYS A 680 -65.38 32.97 -30.05
CA LYS A 680 -66.23 34.06 -29.53
C LYS A 680 -65.64 34.63 -28.22
N GLY A 681 -65.52 35.95 -28.11
CA GLY A 681 -65.12 36.66 -26.87
C GLY A 681 -63.63 36.99 -26.71
N ILE A 682 -62.78 36.67 -27.69
CA ILE A 682 -61.35 37.00 -27.65
C ILE A 682 -61.05 38.17 -28.60
N ASN A 683 -60.23 39.13 -28.17
CA ASN A 683 -59.79 40.25 -29.02
C ASN A 683 -58.92 39.72 -30.20
N PRO A 684 -59.35 39.89 -31.47
CA PRO A 684 -58.63 39.38 -32.64
C PRO A 684 -57.20 39.94 -32.77
N ASN A 685 -56.96 41.16 -32.27
CA ASN A 685 -55.66 41.83 -32.35
C ASN A 685 -54.52 41.06 -31.63
N ARG A 686 -54.84 40.09 -30.77
CA ARG A 686 -53.85 39.24 -30.09
C ARG A 686 -53.26 38.14 -30.98
N PHE A 687 -53.93 37.79 -32.08
CA PHE A 687 -53.50 36.70 -32.97
C PHE A 687 -52.64 37.18 -34.15
N TYR A 688 -52.70 38.48 -34.46
CA TYR A 688 -51.83 39.12 -35.44
C TYR A 688 -50.36 39.05 -35.02
N TRP A 689 -49.48 39.07 -36.02
CA TRP A 689 -48.05 38.97 -35.86
C TRP A 689 -47.47 40.17 -35.09
N GLN A 690 -46.68 39.91 -34.05
CA GLN A 690 -46.05 40.94 -33.22
C GLN A 690 -44.53 40.99 -33.42
N ASP A 691 -43.91 42.07 -32.95
CA ASP A 691 -42.44 42.22 -32.96
C ASP A 691 -41.73 41.10 -32.18
N LYS A 692 -42.35 40.60 -31.10
CA LYS A 692 -41.85 39.45 -30.35
C LYS A 692 -41.85 38.17 -31.19
N ASP A 693 -42.89 37.95 -31.99
CA ASP A 693 -42.97 36.78 -32.88
C ASP A 693 -41.90 36.84 -33.97
N THR A 694 -41.63 38.04 -34.50
CA THR A 694 -40.55 38.25 -35.48
C THR A 694 -39.19 37.86 -34.91
N LYS A 695 -38.89 38.24 -33.67
CA LYS A 695 -37.62 37.91 -33.01
C LYS A 695 -37.49 36.40 -32.77
N THR A 696 -38.51 35.77 -32.18
CA THR A 696 -38.49 34.33 -31.89
C THR A 696 -38.47 33.48 -33.15
N CYS A 697 -39.19 33.89 -34.20
CA CYS A 697 -39.16 33.22 -35.50
C CYS A 697 -37.80 33.37 -36.18
N ALA A 698 -37.19 34.57 -36.12
CA ALA A 698 -35.86 34.81 -36.71
C ALA A 698 -34.77 33.96 -36.04
N ASP A 699 -34.82 33.79 -34.71
CA ASP A 699 -33.90 32.92 -33.98
C ASP A 699 -34.04 31.45 -34.43
N ASN A 700 -35.28 30.97 -34.59
CA ASN A 700 -35.54 29.62 -35.09
C ASN A 700 -35.12 29.42 -36.55
N ILE A 701 -35.34 30.41 -37.42
CA ILE A 701 -34.91 30.38 -38.82
C ILE A 701 -33.38 30.36 -38.91
N LYS A 702 -32.68 31.17 -38.10
CA LYS A 702 -31.21 31.19 -38.06
C LYS A 702 -30.67 29.81 -37.67
N LEU A 703 -31.18 29.24 -36.58
CA LEU A 703 -30.81 27.89 -36.12
C LEU A 703 -31.15 26.80 -37.15
N HIS A 704 -32.23 26.97 -37.92
CA HIS A 704 -32.60 26.04 -38.98
C HIS A 704 -31.71 26.17 -40.22
N SER A 705 -31.25 27.38 -40.55
CA SER A 705 -30.36 27.60 -41.69
C SER A 705 -28.96 26.99 -41.51
N GLU A 706 -28.51 26.77 -40.27
CA GLU A 706 -27.19 26.19 -39.93
C GLU A 706 -27.02 24.70 -40.29
N LYS A 707 -28.08 24.04 -40.77
CA LYS A 707 -28.19 22.58 -40.76
C LYS A 707 -27.45 21.83 -41.88
N ASP A 708 -27.35 22.37 -43.10
CA ASP A 708 -26.95 21.58 -44.28
C ASP A 708 -25.68 22.07 -45.01
N ASN A 709 -24.83 22.90 -44.40
CA ASN A 709 -23.72 23.62 -45.06
C ASN A 709 -24.13 24.52 -46.25
N GLU A 710 -25.38 24.43 -46.70
CA GLU A 710 -26.02 25.29 -47.70
C GLU A 710 -27.12 26.13 -47.04
N PHE A 711 -26.73 27.32 -46.53
CA PHE A 711 -27.64 28.22 -45.82
C PHE A 711 -28.91 28.58 -46.60
N PHE A 712 -28.83 28.61 -47.93
CA PHE A 712 -29.95 28.92 -48.83
C PHE A 712 -31.10 27.90 -48.72
N ASN A 713 -30.79 26.61 -48.76
CA ASN A 713 -31.79 25.55 -48.71
C ASN A 713 -32.47 25.52 -47.33
N GLY A 714 -31.72 25.72 -46.25
CA GLY A 714 -32.29 25.79 -44.91
C GLY A 714 -33.27 26.96 -44.71
N PHE A 715 -33.07 28.09 -45.42
CA PHE A 715 -34.07 29.17 -45.44
C PHE A 715 -35.31 28.79 -46.25
N ILE A 716 -35.14 28.10 -47.38
CA ILE A 716 -36.25 27.60 -48.22
C ILE A 716 -37.13 26.62 -47.46
N ASP A 717 -36.51 25.64 -46.83
CA ASP A 717 -37.25 24.57 -46.14
C ASP A 717 -38.07 25.10 -44.98
N TYR A 718 -37.52 26.02 -44.18
CA TYR A 718 -38.27 26.64 -43.08
C TYR A 718 -39.44 27.49 -43.59
N PHE A 719 -39.22 28.29 -44.64
CA PHE A 719 -40.26 29.15 -45.20
C PHE A 719 -41.37 28.34 -45.86
N ARG A 720 -41.00 27.28 -46.59
CA ARG A 720 -41.92 26.34 -47.21
C ARG A 720 -42.80 25.66 -46.17
N PHE A 721 -42.21 25.12 -45.10
CA PHE A 721 -42.97 24.50 -44.02
C PHE A 721 -43.99 25.45 -43.39
N ALA A 722 -43.60 26.71 -43.15
CA ALA A 722 -44.51 27.71 -42.59
C ALA A 722 -45.68 28.02 -43.53
N ILE A 723 -45.43 28.10 -44.85
CA ILE A 723 -46.47 28.35 -45.85
C ILE A 723 -47.41 27.15 -45.98
N ASP A 724 -46.88 25.93 -46.11
CA ASP A 724 -47.67 24.71 -46.24
C ASP A 724 -48.64 24.57 -45.05
N LYS A 725 -48.17 24.90 -43.83
CA LYS A 725 -49.02 24.91 -42.63
C LYS A 725 -50.10 25.99 -42.61
N ILE A 726 -49.85 27.15 -43.22
CA ILE A 726 -50.89 28.19 -43.38
C ILE A 726 -51.93 27.73 -44.41
N GLN A 727 -51.48 27.11 -45.51
CA GLN A 727 -52.35 26.58 -46.57
C GLN A 727 -53.26 25.46 -46.08
N GLU A 728 -52.74 24.50 -45.29
CA GLU A 728 -53.54 23.43 -44.67
C GLU A 728 -54.78 23.97 -43.93
N LEU A 729 -54.67 25.17 -43.34
CA LEU A 729 -55.71 25.77 -42.49
C LEU A 729 -56.56 26.83 -43.21
N VAL A 730 -56.18 27.27 -44.42
CA VAL A 730 -56.88 28.23 -45.30
C VAL A 730 -56.62 27.86 -46.78
N PRO A 731 -57.38 26.91 -47.36
CA PRO A 731 -57.08 26.32 -48.67
C PRO A 731 -57.26 27.26 -49.87
N ASP A 732 -58.18 28.24 -49.77
CA ASP A 732 -58.74 28.92 -50.96
C ASP A 732 -57.93 30.12 -51.50
N LYS A 733 -56.72 30.42 -51.00
CA LYS A 733 -56.07 31.70 -51.37
C LYS A 733 -54.57 31.74 -51.59
N LEU A 734 -53.80 30.72 -51.24
CA LEU A 734 -52.35 30.81 -51.30
C LEU A 734 -51.78 29.60 -52.05
N PHE A 735 -51.68 29.68 -53.37
CA PHE A 735 -50.78 28.79 -54.12
C PHE A 735 -49.45 29.52 -54.25
N PHE A 736 -48.39 28.97 -53.66
CA PHE A 736 -47.03 29.37 -53.94
C PHE A 736 -46.39 28.22 -54.71
N GLU A 737 -45.99 28.45 -55.96
CA GLU A 737 -45.18 27.47 -56.68
C GLU A 737 -43.76 27.42 -56.08
N ASN A 738 -43.09 26.27 -56.15
CA ASN A 738 -41.71 26.12 -55.63
C ASN A 738 -40.75 27.19 -56.21
N ASN A 739 -40.96 27.61 -57.46
CA ASN A 739 -40.18 28.67 -58.10
C ASN A 739 -40.41 30.04 -57.43
N GLU A 740 -41.62 30.32 -56.94
CA GLU A 740 -41.95 31.58 -56.27
C GLU A 740 -41.33 31.66 -54.88
N ILE A 741 -41.27 30.54 -54.15
CA ILE A 741 -40.59 30.46 -52.85
C ILE A 741 -39.10 30.75 -53.00
N ASN A 742 -38.45 30.09 -53.98
CA ASN A 742 -37.02 30.30 -54.25
C ASN A 742 -36.74 31.74 -54.66
N ASN A 743 -37.53 32.30 -55.57
CA ASN A 743 -37.41 33.70 -56.00
C ASN A 743 -37.63 34.68 -54.84
N THR A 744 -38.56 34.39 -53.93
CA THR A 744 -38.83 35.23 -52.76
C THR A 744 -37.64 35.25 -51.82
N ILE A 745 -37.05 34.10 -51.53
CA ILE A 745 -35.88 34.03 -50.63
C ILE A 745 -34.64 34.63 -51.29
N GLN A 746 -34.45 34.39 -52.58
CA GLN A 746 -33.37 35.00 -53.35
C GLN A 746 -33.50 36.54 -53.40
N SER A 747 -34.73 37.06 -53.51
CA SER A 747 -35.00 38.51 -53.45
C SER A 747 -34.70 39.14 -52.08
N ILE A 748 -34.69 38.35 -51.00
CA ILE A 748 -34.33 38.80 -49.65
C ILE A 748 -32.81 38.73 -49.45
N ILE A 749 -32.16 37.69 -49.96
CA ILE A 749 -30.72 37.44 -49.76
C ILE A 749 -29.86 38.38 -50.60
N ASN A 750 -30.19 38.55 -51.88
CA ASN A 750 -29.43 39.37 -52.82
C ASN A 750 -29.16 40.81 -52.35
N PRO A 751 -30.14 41.58 -51.84
CA PRO A 751 -29.87 42.94 -51.36
C PRO A 751 -29.02 42.97 -50.09
N ILE A 752 -29.22 42.03 -49.16
CA ILE A 752 -28.50 42.02 -47.87
C ILE A 752 -27.03 41.66 -48.07
N LEU A 753 -26.75 40.65 -48.90
CA LEU A 753 -25.37 40.30 -49.24
C LEU A 753 -24.75 41.31 -50.21
N GLY A 754 -25.53 41.85 -51.14
CA GLY A 754 -25.10 42.88 -52.08
C GLY A 754 -24.69 44.20 -51.41
N GLU A 755 -25.36 44.60 -50.33
CA GLU A 755 -24.95 45.76 -49.50
C GLU A 755 -23.52 45.59 -48.93
N ARG A 756 -23.13 44.36 -48.61
CA ARG A 756 -21.80 44.05 -48.04
C ARG A 756 -20.75 43.80 -49.13
N LEU A 757 -21.13 43.08 -50.18
CA LEU A 757 -20.21 42.62 -51.23
C LEU A 757 -20.04 43.65 -52.36
N GLY A 758 -20.98 44.58 -52.54
CA GLY A 758 -20.97 45.56 -53.63
C GLY A 758 -21.36 44.99 -55.00
N HIS A 759 -21.70 43.69 -55.09
CA HIS A 759 -22.13 42.98 -56.30
C HIS A 759 -23.16 41.90 -55.94
N PRO A 760 -23.94 41.38 -56.91
CA PRO A 760 -24.81 40.23 -56.66
C PRO A 760 -23.99 39.01 -56.20
N PRO A 761 -24.43 38.29 -55.15
CA PRO A 761 -23.65 37.20 -54.55
C PRO A 761 -23.63 35.94 -55.44
N ASN A 762 -22.48 35.28 -55.52
CA ASN A 762 -22.36 33.96 -56.17
C ASN A 762 -22.73 32.81 -55.22
N SER A 763 -22.97 31.60 -55.75
CA SER A 763 -23.37 30.41 -54.96
C SER A 763 -22.41 30.10 -53.81
N ASP A 764 -21.10 30.25 -54.02
CA ASP A 764 -20.07 30.00 -53.00
C ASP A 764 -20.01 31.08 -51.91
N GLU A 765 -20.53 32.28 -52.19
CA GLU A 765 -20.60 33.38 -51.22
C GLU A 765 -21.88 33.27 -50.37
N ILE A 766 -22.93 32.70 -50.95
CA ILE A 766 -24.18 32.33 -50.28
C ILE A 766 -23.94 31.17 -49.29
N THR A 767 -22.98 30.26 -49.54
CA THR A 767 -22.59 29.22 -48.58
C THR A 767 -21.65 29.72 -47.49
N LYS A 768 -21.06 30.93 -47.64
CA LYS A 768 -20.15 31.58 -46.66
C LYS A 768 -20.75 32.85 -46.04
N MET A 769 -22.05 32.86 -45.74
CA MET A 769 -22.69 34.01 -45.08
C MET A 769 -22.19 34.20 -43.65
N LEU A 770 -21.99 35.47 -43.24
CA LEU A 770 -21.65 35.79 -41.85
C LEU A 770 -22.89 35.73 -40.96
N ASP A 771 -22.68 35.46 -39.67
CA ASP A 771 -23.72 35.42 -38.63
C ASP A 771 -24.65 36.63 -38.60
N GLY A 772 -24.10 37.83 -38.80
CA GLY A 772 -24.88 39.07 -38.82
C GLY A 772 -25.84 39.16 -40.02
N ASP A 773 -25.40 38.67 -41.18
CA ASP A 773 -26.21 38.67 -42.42
C ASP A 773 -27.32 37.63 -42.32
N ARG A 774 -27.01 36.44 -41.78
CA ARG A 774 -27.99 35.37 -41.54
C ARG A 774 -29.10 35.80 -40.59
N PHE A 775 -28.76 36.55 -39.55
CA PHE A 775 -29.77 37.11 -38.64
C PHE A 775 -30.67 38.15 -39.32
N LYS A 776 -30.10 39.06 -40.14
CA LYS A 776 -30.87 40.04 -40.92
C LYS A 776 -31.81 39.37 -41.94
N ILE A 777 -31.32 38.36 -42.64
CA ILE A 777 -32.12 37.54 -43.59
C ILE A 777 -33.27 36.85 -42.83
N SER A 778 -32.96 36.22 -41.70
CA SER A 778 -33.96 35.54 -40.86
C SER A 778 -35.08 36.47 -40.37
N ILE A 779 -34.75 37.74 -40.03
CA ILE A 779 -35.75 38.75 -39.66
C ILE A 779 -36.67 39.09 -40.84
N GLN A 780 -36.12 39.28 -42.05
CA GLN A 780 -36.91 39.60 -43.24
C GLN A 780 -37.84 38.45 -43.61
N ILE A 781 -37.35 37.21 -43.54
CA ILE A 781 -38.15 36.00 -43.77
C ILE A 781 -39.26 35.90 -42.71
N ALA A 782 -38.95 36.09 -41.42
CA ALA A 782 -39.94 36.07 -40.33
C ALA A 782 -41.04 37.12 -40.53
N LYS A 783 -40.69 38.35 -40.93
CA LYS A 783 -41.68 39.39 -41.25
C LYS A 783 -42.57 39.02 -42.42
N LYS A 784 -42.00 38.36 -43.44
CA LYS A 784 -42.75 37.91 -44.62
C LYS A 784 -43.75 36.80 -44.25
N ILE A 785 -43.33 35.81 -43.46
CA ILE A 785 -44.23 34.77 -42.91
C ILE A 785 -45.34 35.42 -42.09
N GLY A 786 -45.00 36.36 -41.21
CA GLY A 786 -45.97 37.09 -40.39
C GLY A 786 -47.03 37.82 -41.22
N LYS A 787 -46.61 38.51 -42.29
CA LYS A 787 -47.53 39.20 -43.20
C LYS A 787 -48.49 38.22 -43.90
N ILE A 788 -47.98 37.09 -44.38
CA ILE A 788 -48.80 36.05 -45.03
C ILE A 788 -49.80 35.46 -44.04
N LEU A 789 -49.37 35.21 -42.79
CA LEU A 789 -50.24 34.74 -41.72
C LEU A 789 -51.33 35.76 -41.37
N ASP A 790 -50.97 37.04 -41.27
CA ASP A 790 -51.92 38.13 -40.97
C ASP A 790 -52.96 38.32 -42.09
N ASP A 791 -52.55 38.21 -43.35
CA ASP A 791 -53.45 38.23 -44.50
C ASP A 791 -54.43 37.05 -44.47
N ALA A 792 -53.93 35.85 -44.10
CA ALA A 792 -54.76 34.65 -43.93
C ALA A 792 -55.72 34.78 -42.73
N LEU A 793 -55.27 35.36 -41.62
CA LEU A 793 -56.08 35.66 -40.43
C LEU A 793 -57.20 36.65 -40.76
N TYR A 794 -56.88 37.75 -41.44
CA TYR A 794 -57.85 38.76 -41.85
C TYR A 794 -58.90 38.16 -42.79
N TYR A 795 -58.49 37.33 -43.74
CA TYR A 795 -59.42 36.61 -44.61
C TYR A 795 -60.36 35.70 -43.80
N LYS A 796 -59.80 34.87 -42.92
CA LYS A 796 -60.57 33.95 -42.07
C LYS A 796 -61.50 34.66 -41.09
N PHE A 797 -61.16 35.89 -40.69
CA PHE A 797 -62.01 36.75 -39.88
C PHE A 797 -63.11 37.45 -40.69
N LYS A 798 -62.81 37.90 -41.92
CA LYS A 798 -63.75 38.63 -42.80
C LYS A 798 -64.79 37.74 -43.47
N PHE A 799 -64.45 36.47 -43.76
CA PHE A 799 -65.34 35.49 -44.39
C PHE A 799 -66.05 34.57 -43.38
N LYS A 800 -66.13 35.02 -42.13
CA LYS A 800 -66.93 34.44 -41.05
C LYS A 800 -68.17 35.30 -40.83
#